data_AF-A0A146KJN2-F1
#
_entry.id   AF-A0A146KJN2-F1
#
_cell.length_a   1.000
_cell.length_b   1.000
_cell.length_c   1.000
_cell.angle_alpha   90.00
_cell.angle_beta   90.00
_cell.angle_gamma   90.00
#
_symmetry.space_group_name_H-M   'P 1'
#
loop_
_entity.id
_entity.type
_entity.pdbx_description
1 polymer ?
#
loop_
_entity_poly.entity_id
_entity_poly.type
_entity_poly.pdbx_seq_one_letter_code
_entity_poly.pdbx_strand_id
1 'polypeptide(L)'
;PTALSPQSQTVNYCFKLTKAGILENDSLSGNGFIQLPDGIMIMGKFENDCLISGTVKHNEQTIKLIQQSPFSFQYPDLVLFKANQPNNYRMIAFRGKVDHLQELNISGDGKLFVSINGKTHLMEGKIQKSHLVEGVMCGPDGSKISGKFLNDEVYGEACQMVDGKEMTGTFENGSLKTGQCKLKSGNVQIFKDFKPFLDTPEWEFSGSMDELTPMTGAVKYKSRNLQFEGKITTIDQYTLSGTGKLISDDLLLEGRIVNFELFGLGVKKQLNVFYHGHFFRNLCNGSGKIITETSCYEGFIENDVKKGFGRLTSQNLTWEGEFDDVLVFGSKVSDTKVEQGRFKDNILVDGFVKSESGYQKGKFSDERLISGTSFENGVFQSGEFQNGTLVQGLVQKSDQSYQKGTFVNFQLHGEGELQDARGNFKSGIFQQGVLVKGLRKFVNSLTEEGTFEQELLLEGYRTEFNQRTRLKGGKVIPDMQNQFWSFSGFVKDDQPKRGKVVFLDQTVFKGEIDEIDEFVTGNGQFEDEDKQFKGKIVNNKLEGEGTLKCKLGNFEGTFKNSLPAGFVTAQFADGSQFVGEMEGFKKIKGVYKSQGEAFEGTFEDDMYKEGTLKSKNLLLKGQFEQNQLVKGEILDKALQKVQNGTFACENGVYKLESGVVTNLADQTQQLYRNQLPWPAADDDEVYFLGLTLNDQFHKGRLIMKKLNLEFNGLIKSFLNHELCGEGELKSENQTQKGTFVNNLLTQEGEVETQNQKIKGKFQSGILISGTIVDQKNNITYSGDFQLKSQKDQTYQLIKGTKTTEETQFQRKKRVEEGTFKDNCLEEGTVTENGVIKTGSFVQNKLAKGTLKEGQRIFSGEFEDEKLIEGTLKTNLNLFQVKNGKKNAEKCFIKVQGKKIEGKMVEDVFTDLKGQEMEGEW
;
A
#
# COMPACT_ATOMS: atom_id res chain seq x y z
N PRO A 1 45.83 -36.40 -14.63
CA PRO A 1 45.25 -37.73 -14.34
C PRO A 1 43.74 -37.73 -14.61
N THR A 2 43.40 -38.39 -15.72
CA THR A 2 42.12 -39.02 -16.09
C THR A 2 40.83 -38.21 -16.26
N ALA A 3 40.36 -38.29 -17.50
CA ALA A 3 39.12 -37.89 -18.14
C ALA A 3 37.81 -38.29 -17.43
N LEU A 4 36.76 -37.48 -17.64
CA LEU A 4 35.37 -37.89 -17.84
C LEU A 4 34.71 -36.96 -18.88
N SER A 5 33.94 -37.57 -19.79
CA SER A 5 33.25 -36.98 -20.94
C SER A 5 32.10 -36.03 -20.58
N PRO A 6 31.70 -35.09 -21.45
CA PRO A 6 30.48 -34.30 -21.22
C PRO A 6 29.23 -35.12 -21.58
N GLN A 7 28.40 -35.42 -20.58
CA GLN A 7 27.00 -35.81 -20.80
C GLN A 7 26.19 -34.56 -21.18
N SER A 8 25.40 -34.68 -22.23
CA SER A 8 24.43 -33.68 -22.70
C SER A 8 23.41 -33.33 -21.62
N GLN A 9 23.37 -32.07 -21.19
CA GLN A 9 22.26 -31.52 -20.42
C GLN A 9 21.20 -30.96 -21.37
N THR A 10 20.00 -31.53 -21.31
CA THR A 10 18.79 -30.99 -21.93
C THR A 10 18.28 -29.82 -21.08
N VAL A 11 18.28 -28.61 -21.65
CA VAL A 11 17.71 -27.42 -21.00
C VAL A 11 16.23 -27.34 -21.38
N ASN A 12 15.34 -27.58 -20.40
CA ASN A 12 13.91 -27.33 -20.55
C ASN A 12 13.62 -25.84 -20.37
N TYR A 13 13.16 -25.17 -21.43
CA TYR A 13 12.64 -23.79 -21.35
C TYR A 13 11.19 -23.80 -20.87
N CYS A 14 10.91 -23.30 -19.66
CA CYS A 14 9.55 -23.03 -19.18
C CYS A 14 9.14 -21.60 -19.57
N PHE A 15 8.24 -21.45 -20.55
CA PHE A 15 7.63 -20.16 -20.88
C PHE A 15 6.45 -19.85 -19.94
N LYS A 16 6.41 -18.66 -19.35
CA LYS A 16 5.28 -18.19 -18.50
C LYS A 16 4.08 -17.78 -19.37
N LEU A 17 2.98 -18.52 -19.29
CA LEU A 17 1.68 -18.12 -19.82
C LEU A 17 0.93 -17.27 -18.79
N THR A 18 0.22 -16.23 -19.23
CA THR A 18 -0.70 -15.47 -18.36
C THR A 18 -2.13 -15.94 -18.62
N LYS A 19 -2.79 -16.50 -17.61
CA LYS A 19 -4.22 -16.88 -17.67
C LYS A 19 -5.04 -15.95 -16.79
N ALA A 20 -6.23 -15.56 -17.23
CA ALA A 20 -7.17 -14.83 -16.40
C ALA A 20 -8.61 -15.30 -16.71
N GLY A 21 -9.31 -15.77 -15.68
CA GLY A 21 -10.67 -16.32 -15.77
C GLY A 21 -10.91 -17.26 -14.57
N ILE A 22 -12.01 -18.01 -14.59
CA ILE A 22 -12.28 -19.01 -13.54
C ILE A 22 -11.30 -20.17 -13.72
N LEU A 23 -10.57 -20.52 -12.67
CA LEU A 23 -9.62 -21.63 -12.68
C LEU A 23 -10.19 -22.78 -11.86
N GLU A 24 -10.39 -23.93 -12.51
CA GLU A 24 -10.75 -25.19 -11.85
C GLU A 24 -9.56 -26.15 -12.03
N ASN A 25 -8.97 -26.60 -10.93
CA ASN A 25 -7.77 -27.47 -10.93
C ASN A 25 -6.61 -26.89 -11.78
N ASP A 26 -6.24 -25.63 -11.57
CA ASP A 26 -5.20 -24.88 -12.32
C ASP A 26 -5.44 -24.76 -13.84
N SER A 27 -6.63 -25.13 -14.29
CA SER A 27 -7.05 -25.09 -15.68
C SER A 27 -8.17 -24.07 -15.87
N LEU A 28 -8.09 -23.28 -16.93
CA LEU A 28 -9.05 -22.22 -17.25
C LEU A 28 -10.38 -22.84 -17.71
N SER A 29 -11.45 -22.54 -16.99
CA SER A 29 -12.81 -22.98 -17.27
C SER A 29 -13.75 -21.76 -17.26
N GLY A 30 -14.80 -21.74 -18.07
CA GLY A 30 -15.67 -20.56 -18.23
C GLY A 30 -15.03 -19.42 -19.04
N ASN A 31 -15.53 -18.19 -18.91
CA ASN A 31 -15.00 -17.07 -19.70
C ASN A 31 -13.65 -16.61 -19.15
N GLY A 32 -12.66 -16.43 -20.03
CA GLY A 32 -11.34 -15.98 -19.66
C GLY A 32 -10.49 -15.57 -20.86
N PHE A 33 -9.19 -15.36 -20.61
CA PHE A 33 -8.20 -15.20 -21.65
C PHE A 33 -6.86 -15.84 -21.28
N ILE A 34 -6.10 -16.20 -22.30
CA ILE A 34 -4.70 -16.65 -22.22
C ILE A 34 -3.86 -15.69 -23.05
N GLN A 35 -2.82 -15.12 -22.46
CA GLN A 35 -1.83 -14.29 -23.14
C GLN A 35 -0.49 -15.02 -23.18
N LEU A 36 0.01 -15.22 -24.40
CA LEU A 36 1.31 -15.82 -24.67
C LEU A 36 2.42 -14.75 -24.59
N PRO A 37 3.68 -15.13 -24.30
CA PRO A 37 4.80 -14.21 -24.16
C PRO A 37 5.11 -13.33 -25.39
N ASP A 38 4.67 -13.74 -26.56
CA ASP A 38 4.85 -13.04 -27.84
C ASP A 38 3.73 -12.03 -28.16
N GLY A 39 2.76 -11.87 -27.25
CA GLY A 39 1.67 -10.91 -27.40
C GLY A 39 0.41 -11.46 -28.07
N ILE A 40 0.36 -12.77 -28.38
CA ILE A 40 -0.89 -13.42 -28.80
C ILE A 40 -1.87 -13.46 -27.61
N MET A 41 -3.09 -12.97 -27.83
CA MET A 41 -4.16 -12.93 -26.84
C MET A 41 -5.34 -13.78 -27.30
N ILE A 42 -5.67 -14.81 -26.52
CA ILE A 42 -6.77 -15.73 -26.77
C ILE A 42 -7.87 -15.40 -25.77
N MET A 43 -9.04 -14.92 -26.20
CA MET A 43 -10.15 -14.54 -25.32
C MET A 43 -11.40 -15.36 -25.65
N GLY A 44 -12.10 -15.89 -24.65
CA GLY A 44 -13.36 -16.59 -24.88
C GLY A 44 -13.76 -17.53 -23.75
N LYS A 45 -14.62 -18.49 -24.04
CA LYS A 45 -15.07 -19.52 -23.10
C LYS A 45 -14.14 -20.73 -23.18
N PHE A 46 -13.61 -21.16 -22.04
CA PHE A 46 -12.69 -22.27 -21.88
C PHE A 46 -13.31 -23.41 -21.08
N GLU A 47 -12.78 -24.61 -21.23
CA GLU A 47 -13.05 -25.78 -20.39
C GLU A 47 -11.74 -26.56 -20.25
N ASN A 48 -11.18 -26.62 -19.04
CA ASN A 48 -9.87 -27.23 -18.78
C ASN A 48 -8.74 -26.73 -19.71
N ASP A 49 -8.53 -25.41 -19.76
CA ASP A 49 -7.59 -24.70 -20.66
C ASP A 49 -7.91 -24.80 -22.18
N CYS A 50 -8.96 -25.52 -22.56
CA CYS A 50 -9.36 -25.67 -23.96
C CYS A 50 -10.31 -24.53 -24.36
N LEU A 51 -9.98 -23.72 -25.37
CA LEU A 51 -10.89 -22.70 -25.87
C LEU A 51 -12.07 -23.34 -26.61
N ILE A 52 -13.28 -23.21 -26.07
CA ILE A 52 -14.53 -23.73 -26.63
C ILE A 52 -15.16 -22.77 -27.64
N SER A 53 -15.06 -21.46 -27.39
CA SER A 53 -15.54 -20.40 -28.32
C SER A 53 -14.89 -19.06 -27.97
N GLY A 54 -14.46 -18.27 -28.95
CA GLY A 54 -13.75 -17.02 -28.66
C GLY A 54 -13.01 -16.39 -29.84
N THR A 55 -12.13 -15.45 -29.54
CA THR A 55 -11.27 -14.74 -30.49
C THR A 55 -9.81 -14.89 -30.14
N VAL A 56 -8.97 -15.15 -31.15
CA VAL A 56 -7.52 -15.05 -31.05
C VAL A 56 -7.09 -13.75 -31.72
N LYS A 57 -6.29 -12.95 -31.02
CA LYS A 57 -5.78 -11.66 -31.49
C LYS A 57 -4.26 -11.66 -31.40
N HIS A 58 -3.61 -11.31 -32.49
CA HIS A 58 -2.17 -11.07 -32.55
C HIS A 58 -1.94 -9.82 -33.40
N ASN A 59 -1.39 -8.77 -32.79
CA ASN A 59 -1.32 -7.42 -33.38
C ASN A 59 -2.72 -6.89 -33.79
N GLU A 60 -2.88 -6.39 -35.02
CA GLU A 60 -4.15 -5.84 -35.54
C GLU A 60 -5.10 -6.92 -36.11
N GLN A 61 -4.67 -8.19 -36.20
CA GLN A 61 -5.48 -9.27 -36.77
C GLN A 61 -6.32 -9.97 -35.69
N THR A 62 -7.61 -10.16 -35.95
CA THR A 62 -8.55 -10.86 -35.05
C THR A 62 -9.21 -12.02 -35.78
N ILE A 63 -9.06 -13.24 -35.26
CA ILE A 63 -9.71 -14.45 -35.79
C ILE A 63 -10.83 -14.85 -34.82
N LYS A 64 -12.07 -14.91 -35.32
CA LYS A 64 -13.24 -15.41 -34.55
C LYS A 64 -13.39 -16.91 -34.76
N LEU A 65 -13.44 -17.67 -33.68
CA LEU A 65 -13.71 -19.11 -33.68
C LEU A 65 -15.19 -19.35 -33.39
N ILE A 66 -15.86 -20.05 -34.32
CA ILE A 66 -17.27 -20.47 -34.18
C ILE A 66 -17.27 -21.99 -33.99
N GLN A 67 -17.52 -22.38 -32.74
CA GLN A 67 -17.94 -23.70 -32.22
C GLN A 67 -17.56 -24.96 -33.04
N GLN A 68 -16.58 -25.76 -32.56
CA GLN A 68 -16.70 -27.23 -32.33
C GLN A 68 -15.38 -27.90 -31.84
N SER A 69 -15.54 -28.73 -30.80
CA SER A 69 -14.66 -29.78 -30.21
C SER A 69 -13.35 -29.36 -29.48
N PRO A 70 -13.03 -29.97 -28.30
CA PRO A 70 -11.95 -29.52 -27.39
C PRO A 70 -10.53 -29.81 -27.91
N PHE A 71 -9.58 -28.91 -27.63
CA PHE A 71 -8.16 -28.96 -28.03
C PHE A 71 -7.25 -29.14 -26.81
N SER A 72 -6.41 -30.19 -26.75
CA SER A 72 -5.41 -30.36 -25.67
C SER A 72 -4.02 -29.83 -26.06
N PHE A 73 -3.34 -29.15 -25.14
CA PHE A 73 -1.92 -28.79 -25.28
C PHE A 73 -1.02 -29.88 -24.66
N GLN A 74 -0.21 -30.55 -25.46
CA GLN A 74 0.96 -31.32 -24.99
C GLN A 74 2.19 -30.81 -25.76
N TYR A 75 3.20 -30.37 -25.01
CA TYR A 75 4.49 -29.77 -25.41
C TYR A 75 4.51 -28.25 -25.71
N PRO A 76 5.43 -27.48 -25.07
CA PRO A 76 5.49 -26.01 -25.19
C PRO A 76 6.04 -25.47 -26.53
N ASP A 77 6.64 -26.32 -27.38
CA ASP A 77 7.20 -25.93 -28.68
C ASP A 77 6.33 -26.38 -29.88
N LEU A 78 5.12 -26.89 -29.62
CA LEU A 78 4.25 -27.48 -30.63
C LEU A 78 2.89 -26.76 -30.68
N VAL A 79 2.57 -26.14 -31.81
CA VAL A 79 1.21 -25.61 -32.06
C VAL A 79 0.61 -26.36 -33.24
N LEU A 80 -0.43 -27.15 -32.98
CA LEU A 80 -1.20 -27.90 -33.97
C LEU A 80 -2.53 -27.20 -34.27
N PHE A 81 -2.78 -26.87 -35.54
CA PHE A 81 -4.08 -26.36 -35.99
C PHE A 81 -4.82 -27.39 -36.84
N LYS A 82 -6.02 -27.80 -36.39
CA LYS A 82 -6.97 -28.61 -37.19
C LYS A 82 -7.95 -27.68 -37.89
N ALA A 83 -8.08 -27.77 -39.21
CA ALA A 83 -9.08 -27.02 -39.97
C ALA A 83 -10.27 -27.93 -40.34
N ASN A 84 -11.47 -27.35 -40.40
CA ASN A 84 -12.72 -28.01 -40.75
C ASN A 84 -12.65 -28.65 -42.15
N GLN A 85 -12.37 -29.96 -42.18
CA GLN A 85 -12.79 -31.04 -43.09
C GLN A 85 -11.94 -32.27 -42.72
N PRO A 86 -12.43 -33.52 -42.83
CA PRO A 86 -11.57 -34.67 -42.57
C PRO A 86 -10.44 -34.66 -43.61
N ASN A 87 -9.19 -34.56 -43.14
CA ASN A 87 -7.91 -34.65 -43.87
C ASN A 87 -7.12 -33.37 -44.22
N ASN A 88 -7.40 -32.19 -43.65
CA ASN A 88 -6.56 -31.00 -43.88
C ASN A 88 -5.96 -30.38 -42.59
N TYR A 89 -4.63 -30.38 -42.45
CA TYR A 89 -3.89 -29.65 -41.40
C TYR A 89 -3.29 -28.36 -41.97
N ARG A 90 -3.59 -27.18 -41.39
CA ARG A 90 -3.15 -25.91 -42.00
C ARG A 90 -1.94 -25.21 -41.38
N MET A 91 -1.38 -25.70 -40.28
CA MET A 91 -0.11 -25.16 -39.79
C MET A 91 0.50 -26.03 -38.69
N ILE A 92 1.80 -26.30 -38.82
CA ILE A 92 2.69 -26.78 -37.76
C ILE A 92 3.95 -25.90 -37.82
N ALA A 93 4.32 -25.26 -36.72
CA ALA A 93 5.53 -24.45 -36.62
C ALA A 93 6.42 -25.00 -35.49
N PHE A 94 7.71 -25.18 -35.78
CA PHE A 94 8.74 -25.57 -34.81
C PHE A 94 9.79 -24.45 -34.69
N ARG A 95 10.39 -24.29 -33.50
CA ARG A 95 11.57 -23.44 -33.32
C ARG A 95 12.58 -24.11 -32.39
N GLY A 96 13.61 -24.73 -32.98
CA GLY A 96 14.73 -25.34 -32.28
C GLY A 96 15.53 -26.29 -33.19
N LYS A 97 16.80 -26.52 -32.90
CA LYS A 97 17.61 -27.55 -33.60
C LYS A 97 17.18 -28.93 -33.09
N VAL A 98 16.52 -29.71 -33.93
CA VAL A 98 16.09 -31.08 -33.60
C VAL A 98 17.02 -32.04 -34.30
N ASP A 99 17.97 -32.63 -33.57
CA ASP A 99 18.97 -33.53 -34.15
C ASP A 99 18.41 -34.96 -34.43
N HIS A 100 17.11 -35.22 -34.18
CA HIS A 100 16.44 -36.49 -34.51
C HIS A 100 14.98 -36.28 -35.00
N LEU A 101 14.78 -36.17 -36.32
CA LEU A 101 13.45 -36.04 -36.96
C LEU A 101 12.69 -37.38 -37.11
N GLN A 102 13.22 -38.50 -36.61
CA GLN A 102 12.67 -39.84 -36.89
C GLN A 102 11.40 -40.21 -36.12
N GLU A 103 10.93 -39.40 -35.15
CA GLU A 103 9.83 -39.81 -34.26
C GLU A 103 8.48 -39.09 -34.48
N LEU A 104 8.38 -38.13 -35.40
CA LEU A 104 7.11 -37.46 -35.74
C LEU A 104 6.51 -38.05 -37.02
N ASN A 105 5.42 -38.81 -36.90
CA ASN A 105 4.65 -39.37 -38.03
C ASN A 105 3.51 -38.42 -38.45
N ILE A 106 3.82 -37.30 -39.11
CA ILE A 106 2.80 -36.38 -39.62
C ILE A 106 2.38 -36.86 -41.01
N SER A 107 1.08 -37.14 -41.20
CA SER A 107 0.51 -37.51 -42.51
C SER A 107 -0.83 -36.82 -42.75
N GLY A 108 -1.05 -36.29 -43.95
CA GLY A 108 -2.26 -35.57 -44.34
C GLY A 108 -1.99 -34.48 -45.38
N ASP A 109 -3.04 -33.89 -45.94
CA ASP A 109 -2.92 -32.74 -46.83
C ASP A 109 -2.76 -31.46 -45.98
N GLY A 110 -1.82 -30.58 -46.31
CA GLY A 110 -1.56 -29.43 -45.45
C GLY A 110 -0.34 -28.58 -45.75
N LYS A 111 -0.10 -27.60 -44.86
CA LYS A 111 1.07 -26.72 -44.87
C LYS A 111 2.02 -27.07 -43.74
N LEU A 112 3.31 -27.24 -44.06
CA LEU A 112 4.37 -27.58 -43.12
C LEU A 112 5.59 -26.67 -43.36
N PHE A 113 6.10 -26.05 -42.29
CA PHE A 113 7.39 -25.36 -42.35
C PHE A 113 8.49 -26.32 -41.90
N VAL A 114 9.48 -26.56 -42.78
CA VAL A 114 10.61 -27.46 -42.49
C VAL A 114 11.92 -26.70 -42.66
N SER A 115 12.83 -26.86 -41.70
CA SER A 115 14.20 -26.36 -41.84
C SER A 115 15.09 -27.43 -42.46
N ILE A 116 15.44 -27.28 -43.73
CA ILE A 116 16.37 -28.17 -44.44
C ILE A 116 17.70 -27.43 -44.57
N ASN A 117 18.80 -28.02 -44.07
CA ASN A 117 20.15 -27.41 -44.11
C ASN A 117 20.22 -25.98 -43.53
N GLY A 118 19.46 -25.70 -42.46
CA GLY A 118 19.44 -24.40 -41.79
C GLY A 118 18.63 -23.31 -42.51
N LYS A 119 17.90 -23.66 -43.56
CA LYS A 119 17.02 -22.77 -44.33
C LYS A 119 15.56 -23.19 -44.17
N THR A 120 14.66 -22.25 -43.91
CA THR A 120 13.23 -22.51 -43.74
C THR A 120 12.53 -22.62 -45.08
N HIS A 121 11.90 -23.76 -45.34
CA HIS A 121 11.05 -24.03 -46.50
C HIS A 121 9.59 -24.14 -46.07
N LEU A 122 8.66 -23.69 -46.92
CA LEU A 122 7.22 -23.92 -46.77
C LEU A 122 6.77 -25.01 -47.73
N MET A 123 6.34 -26.16 -47.22
CA MET A 123 5.72 -27.24 -47.99
C MET A 123 4.20 -27.11 -47.90
N GLU A 124 3.49 -27.23 -49.03
CA GLU A 124 2.03 -27.20 -49.13
C GLU A 124 1.55 -28.35 -50.02
N GLY A 125 0.91 -29.37 -49.44
CA GLY A 125 0.39 -30.52 -50.18
C GLY A 125 0.25 -31.76 -49.33
N LYS A 126 0.30 -32.93 -49.96
CA LYS A 126 0.18 -34.24 -49.34
C LYS A 126 1.48 -34.64 -48.67
N ILE A 127 1.45 -34.69 -47.34
CA ILE A 127 2.58 -35.04 -46.48
C ILE A 127 2.37 -36.47 -45.97
N GLN A 128 3.43 -37.29 -45.98
CA GLN A 128 3.40 -38.64 -45.43
C GLN A 128 4.69 -38.90 -44.66
N LYS A 129 4.56 -39.31 -43.39
CA LYS A 129 5.70 -39.50 -42.47
C LYS A 129 6.64 -38.28 -42.44
N SER A 130 6.05 -37.08 -42.39
CA SER A 130 6.77 -35.79 -42.34
C SER A 130 7.59 -35.42 -43.58
N HIS A 131 7.42 -36.14 -44.69
CA HIS A 131 7.96 -35.77 -46.01
C HIS A 131 6.85 -35.29 -46.94
N LEU A 132 7.12 -34.29 -47.77
CA LEU A 132 6.21 -33.93 -48.87
C LEU A 132 6.24 -35.05 -49.91
N VAL A 133 5.08 -35.54 -50.33
CA VAL A 133 4.94 -36.59 -51.36
C VAL A 133 4.36 -36.01 -52.64
N GLU A 134 3.48 -35.02 -52.54
CA GLU A 134 2.88 -34.33 -53.69
C GLU A 134 2.41 -32.93 -53.26
N GLY A 135 2.86 -31.86 -53.90
CA GLY A 135 2.50 -30.50 -53.48
C GLY A 135 3.41 -29.41 -54.02
N VAL A 136 3.52 -28.31 -53.27
CA VAL A 136 4.36 -27.15 -53.57
C VAL A 136 5.33 -26.90 -52.43
N MET A 137 6.63 -26.85 -52.70
CA MET A 137 7.67 -26.42 -51.79
C MET A 137 8.15 -25.02 -52.16
N CYS A 138 8.12 -24.07 -51.22
CA CYS A 138 8.63 -22.71 -51.39
C CYS A 138 9.93 -22.54 -50.59
N GLY A 139 11.00 -22.13 -51.27
CA GLY A 139 12.29 -21.80 -50.64
C GLY A 139 12.30 -20.40 -50.00
N PRO A 140 13.27 -20.12 -49.12
CA PRO A 140 13.40 -18.81 -48.45
C PRO A 140 13.79 -17.67 -49.40
N ASP A 141 14.27 -17.99 -50.60
CA ASP A 141 14.56 -17.06 -51.70
C ASP A 141 13.32 -16.78 -52.59
N GLY A 142 12.15 -17.32 -52.23
CA GLY A 142 10.91 -17.18 -52.98
C GLY A 142 10.75 -18.15 -54.16
N SER A 143 11.72 -19.05 -54.39
CA SER A 143 11.61 -20.13 -55.38
C SER A 143 10.43 -21.06 -55.04
N LYS A 144 9.74 -21.59 -56.05
CA LYS A 144 8.59 -22.50 -55.86
C LYS A 144 8.76 -23.75 -56.70
N ILE A 145 8.64 -24.93 -56.08
CA ILE A 145 8.70 -26.21 -56.77
C ILE A 145 7.38 -26.92 -56.54
N SER A 146 6.69 -27.34 -57.59
CA SER A 146 5.41 -28.02 -57.51
C SER A 146 5.46 -29.36 -58.25
N GLY A 147 4.98 -30.44 -57.64
CA GLY A 147 5.05 -31.78 -58.23
C GLY A 147 5.03 -32.90 -57.20
N LYS A 148 5.46 -34.09 -57.62
CA LYS A 148 5.68 -35.23 -56.72
C LYS A 148 7.08 -35.19 -56.12
N PHE A 149 7.20 -35.71 -54.91
CA PHE A 149 8.40 -35.66 -54.10
C PHE A 149 8.68 -37.04 -53.50
N LEU A 150 9.95 -37.41 -53.41
CA LEU A 150 10.43 -38.62 -52.75
C LEU A 150 11.57 -38.20 -51.81
N ASN A 151 11.37 -38.37 -50.50
CA ASN A 151 12.30 -37.91 -49.45
C ASN A 151 12.63 -36.41 -49.56
N ASP A 152 11.60 -35.57 -49.76
CA ASP A 152 11.70 -34.11 -49.93
C ASP A 152 12.47 -33.62 -51.18
N GLU A 153 12.92 -34.52 -52.05
CA GLU A 153 13.43 -34.18 -53.37
C GLU A 153 12.35 -34.36 -54.44
N VAL A 154 12.28 -33.44 -55.41
CA VAL A 154 11.30 -33.54 -56.51
C VAL A 154 11.61 -34.77 -57.38
N TYR A 155 10.56 -35.53 -57.68
CA TYR A 155 10.62 -36.80 -58.41
C TYR A 155 9.39 -36.94 -59.34
N GLY A 156 9.59 -37.35 -60.59
CA GLY A 156 8.53 -37.44 -61.59
C GLY A 156 8.20 -36.10 -62.26
N GLU A 157 7.00 -35.95 -62.82
CA GLU A 157 6.59 -34.70 -63.47
C GLU A 157 6.42 -33.57 -62.43
N ALA A 158 7.16 -32.48 -62.61
CA ALA A 158 7.13 -31.32 -61.74
C ALA A 158 7.34 -30.00 -62.51
N CYS A 159 6.98 -28.90 -61.88
CA CYS A 159 7.16 -27.54 -62.34
C CYS A 159 7.96 -26.74 -61.28
N GLN A 160 9.12 -26.22 -61.65
CA GLN A 160 10.01 -25.46 -60.79
C GLN A 160 10.14 -24.01 -61.28
N MET A 161 9.90 -23.06 -60.39
CA MET A 161 10.06 -21.62 -60.59
C MET A 161 11.31 -21.14 -59.86
N VAL A 162 12.34 -20.77 -60.62
CA VAL A 162 13.59 -20.18 -60.11
C VAL A 162 13.88 -18.93 -60.92
N ASP A 163 14.09 -17.79 -60.26
CA ASP A 163 14.46 -16.51 -60.88
C ASP A 163 13.55 -16.08 -62.06
N GLY A 164 12.24 -16.30 -61.93
CA GLY A 164 11.25 -15.92 -62.96
C GLY A 164 11.19 -16.85 -64.19
N LYS A 165 11.90 -17.98 -64.17
CA LYS A 165 11.84 -19.04 -65.20
C LYS A 165 10.99 -20.21 -64.71
N GLU A 166 10.04 -20.63 -65.54
CA GLU A 166 9.18 -21.79 -65.30
C GLU A 166 9.77 -23.01 -66.02
N MET A 167 10.30 -23.98 -65.26
CA MET A 167 10.83 -25.23 -65.78
C MET A 167 9.82 -26.35 -65.55
N THR A 168 9.31 -26.97 -66.61
CA THR A 168 8.35 -28.08 -66.54
C THR A 168 8.91 -29.34 -67.18
N GLY A 169 8.91 -30.45 -66.46
CA GLY A 169 9.36 -31.74 -67.00
C GLY A 169 9.49 -32.83 -65.94
N THR A 170 10.13 -33.93 -66.30
CA THR A 170 10.37 -35.09 -65.42
C THR A 170 11.68 -34.91 -64.66
N PHE A 171 11.64 -35.05 -63.34
CA PHE A 171 12.77 -34.92 -62.44
C PHE A 171 13.11 -36.24 -61.77
N GLU A 172 14.38 -36.44 -61.46
CA GLU A 172 14.88 -37.59 -60.72
C GLU A 172 16.01 -37.12 -59.78
N ASN A 173 15.89 -37.41 -58.48
CA ASN A 173 16.80 -36.95 -57.41
C ASN A 173 17.04 -35.41 -57.46
N GLY A 174 15.95 -34.64 -57.53
CA GLY A 174 16.01 -33.18 -57.53
C GLY A 174 16.54 -32.52 -58.81
N SER A 175 16.86 -33.29 -59.85
CA SER A 175 17.39 -32.78 -61.12
C SER A 175 16.44 -33.02 -62.30
N LEU A 176 16.26 -32.01 -63.16
CA LEU A 176 15.44 -32.11 -64.38
C LEU A 176 16.10 -33.07 -65.39
N LYS A 177 15.42 -34.17 -65.73
CA LYS A 177 15.89 -35.15 -66.72
C LYS A 177 15.42 -34.83 -68.13
N THR A 178 14.14 -34.47 -68.30
CA THR A 178 13.56 -34.14 -69.61
C THR A 178 12.45 -33.09 -69.45
N GLY A 179 12.50 -31.96 -70.16
CA GLY A 179 11.50 -30.89 -69.99
C GLY A 179 11.73 -29.63 -70.83
N GLN A 180 10.83 -28.65 -70.68
CA GLN A 180 10.86 -27.32 -71.33
C GLN A 180 10.99 -26.20 -70.29
N CYS A 181 11.66 -25.10 -70.65
CA CYS A 181 11.78 -23.90 -69.82
C CYS A 181 11.07 -22.72 -70.53
N LYS A 182 10.12 -22.07 -69.87
CA LYS A 182 9.38 -20.90 -70.36
C LYS A 182 9.51 -19.72 -69.40
N LEU A 183 9.69 -18.51 -69.94
CA LEU A 183 9.65 -17.25 -69.19
C LEU A 183 8.21 -16.76 -69.09
N LYS A 184 7.74 -16.40 -67.89
CA LYS A 184 6.37 -15.90 -67.67
C LYS A 184 6.33 -14.38 -67.89
N SER A 185 5.78 -13.97 -69.03
CA SER A 185 5.87 -12.62 -69.61
C SER A 185 5.10 -11.53 -68.84
N GLY A 186 5.64 -10.31 -68.85
CA GLY A 186 4.91 -9.06 -68.66
C GLY A 186 5.47 -7.96 -69.57
N ASN A 187 4.75 -7.71 -70.67
CA ASN A 187 4.80 -6.57 -71.59
C ASN A 187 6.13 -5.81 -71.76
N VAL A 188 6.92 -6.24 -72.75
CA VAL A 188 7.81 -5.34 -73.48
C VAL A 188 7.13 -5.02 -74.80
N GLN A 189 6.69 -3.76 -74.97
CA GLN A 189 6.45 -3.23 -76.29
C GLN A 189 7.74 -3.39 -77.10
N ILE A 190 7.62 -4.08 -78.23
CA ILE A 190 8.69 -4.20 -79.21
C ILE A 190 8.95 -2.80 -79.75
N PHE A 191 9.97 -2.11 -79.25
CA PHE A 191 10.65 -1.10 -80.03
C PHE A 191 11.48 -1.83 -81.09
N LYS A 192 10.86 -2.09 -82.23
CA LYS A 192 11.58 -2.14 -83.51
C LYS A 192 12.03 -0.72 -83.79
N ASP A 193 13.24 -0.58 -84.32
CA ASP A 193 13.94 0.64 -84.70
C ASP A 193 14.77 1.31 -83.60
N PHE A 194 15.89 0.67 -83.22
CA PHE A 194 17.12 1.42 -82.95
C PHE A 194 17.89 1.57 -84.27
N LYS A 195 17.51 2.58 -85.07
CA LYS A 195 18.46 3.23 -85.97
C LYS A 195 19.35 4.11 -85.10
N PRO A 196 20.69 4.09 -85.26
CA PRO A 196 21.57 4.93 -84.46
C PRO A 196 21.34 6.39 -84.86
N PHE A 197 20.86 7.20 -83.91
CA PHE A 197 21.05 8.64 -83.98
C PHE A 197 22.48 8.94 -83.51
N LEU A 198 23.35 9.09 -84.51
CA LEU A 198 24.63 9.79 -84.54
C LEU A 198 25.82 9.35 -83.66
N ASP A 199 26.96 9.42 -84.37
CA ASP A 199 28.37 9.26 -84.01
C ASP A 199 28.84 7.83 -83.74
N THR A 200 29.74 7.37 -84.61
CA THR A 200 30.51 6.13 -84.48
C THR A 200 31.10 6.02 -83.07
N PRO A 201 30.63 5.09 -82.23
CA PRO A 201 31.22 4.90 -80.92
C PRO A 201 32.64 4.35 -81.08
N GLU A 202 33.60 4.97 -80.41
CA GLU A 202 34.97 4.48 -80.34
C GLU A 202 35.00 3.35 -79.30
N TRP A 203 35.27 2.13 -79.76
CA TRP A 203 35.52 0.97 -78.91
C TRP A 203 37.01 0.66 -78.91
N GLU A 204 37.64 0.70 -77.75
CA GLU A 204 38.98 0.15 -77.55
C GLU A 204 38.86 -1.11 -76.68
N PHE A 205 39.15 -2.27 -77.26
CA PHE A 205 39.14 -3.56 -76.57
C PHE A 205 40.55 -4.14 -76.51
N SER A 206 40.99 -4.56 -75.32
CA SER A 206 42.25 -5.30 -75.13
C SER A 206 41.98 -6.56 -74.29
N GLY A 207 41.95 -7.73 -74.93
CA GLY A 207 41.64 -9.03 -74.30
C GLY A 207 41.81 -10.21 -75.26
N SER A 208 41.67 -11.45 -74.78
CA SER A 208 41.75 -12.65 -75.63
C SER A 208 40.41 -12.95 -76.30
N MET A 209 40.42 -13.10 -77.62
CA MET A 209 39.30 -13.65 -78.40
C MET A 209 39.60 -15.12 -78.72
N ASP A 210 38.80 -16.03 -78.18
CA ASP A 210 38.72 -17.42 -78.66
C ASP A 210 37.28 -17.68 -79.14
N GLU A 211 37.10 -18.27 -80.33
CA GLU A 211 35.80 -18.45 -81.01
C GLU A 211 34.74 -19.27 -80.24
N LEU A 212 35.11 -19.84 -79.08
CA LEU A 212 34.25 -20.67 -78.23
C LEU A 212 34.18 -20.22 -76.77
N THR A 213 34.78 -19.07 -76.40
CA THR A 213 34.71 -18.53 -75.03
C THR A 213 34.17 -17.10 -74.99
N PRO A 214 33.47 -16.69 -73.92
CA PRO A 214 32.99 -15.31 -73.78
C PRO A 214 34.16 -14.32 -73.85
N MET A 215 33.97 -13.18 -74.54
CA MET A 215 35.02 -12.14 -74.57
C MET A 215 35.31 -11.66 -73.15
N THR A 216 36.58 -11.75 -72.74
CA THR A 216 37.08 -11.19 -71.48
C THR A 216 38.23 -10.24 -71.77
N GLY A 217 38.20 -9.05 -71.18
CA GLY A 217 39.17 -8.00 -71.52
C GLY A 217 38.84 -6.65 -70.94
N ALA A 218 39.80 -5.73 -71.01
CA ALA A 218 39.56 -4.33 -70.71
C ALA A 218 38.88 -3.66 -71.90
N VAL A 219 37.85 -2.86 -71.63
CA VAL A 219 37.04 -2.18 -72.63
C VAL A 219 36.89 -0.71 -72.26
N LYS A 220 37.15 0.15 -73.24
CA LYS A 220 36.72 1.54 -73.22
C LYS A 220 35.69 1.75 -74.32
N TYR A 221 34.56 2.31 -73.95
CA TYR A 221 33.48 2.72 -74.84
C TYR A 221 33.25 4.21 -74.65
N LYS A 222 33.19 4.97 -75.74
CA LYS A 222 32.90 6.40 -75.69
C LYS A 222 31.83 6.75 -76.72
N SER A 223 30.77 7.38 -76.26
CA SER A 223 29.72 8.03 -77.06
C SER A 223 29.62 9.51 -76.70
N ARG A 224 28.76 10.26 -77.40
CA ARG A 224 28.65 11.72 -77.23
C ARG A 224 28.37 12.17 -75.79
N ASN A 225 27.61 11.38 -75.01
CA ASN A 225 27.17 11.73 -73.65
C ASN A 225 27.47 10.65 -72.59
N LEU A 226 28.16 9.56 -72.96
CA LEU A 226 28.37 8.40 -72.09
C LEU A 226 29.71 7.73 -72.41
N GLN A 227 30.53 7.54 -71.39
CA GLN A 227 31.81 6.84 -71.45
C GLN A 227 31.78 5.66 -70.48
N PHE A 228 32.19 4.47 -70.92
CA PHE A 228 32.38 3.30 -70.06
C PHE A 228 33.83 2.85 -70.11
N GLU A 229 34.43 2.56 -68.95
CA GLU A 229 35.78 2.01 -68.83
C GLU A 229 35.78 0.87 -67.82
N GLY A 230 36.14 -0.35 -68.22
CA GLY A 230 36.07 -1.49 -67.31
C GLY A 230 36.65 -2.79 -67.82
N LYS A 231 36.62 -3.82 -66.99
CA LYS A 231 36.93 -5.20 -67.34
C LYS A 231 35.63 -5.97 -67.54
N ILE A 232 35.44 -6.47 -68.75
CA ILE A 232 34.33 -7.37 -69.06
C ILE A 232 34.74 -8.80 -68.69
N THR A 233 33.90 -9.47 -67.92
CA THR A 233 34.05 -10.87 -67.50
C THR A 233 33.24 -11.83 -68.35
N THR A 234 32.20 -11.36 -69.05
CA THR A 234 31.42 -12.18 -69.98
C THR A 234 30.68 -11.28 -70.97
N ILE A 235 30.87 -11.52 -72.26
CA ILE A 235 29.93 -11.10 -73.32
C ILE A 235 29.41 -12.37 -73.98
N ASP A 236 28.12 -12.61 -73.87
CA ASP A 236 27.40 -13.52 -74.78
C ASP A 236 26.33 -12.75 -75.57
N GLN A 237 25.60 -13.44 -76.45
CA GLN A 237 24.64 -12.84 -77.38
C GLN A 237 23.49 -12.05 -76.68
N TYR A 238 23.37 -12.14 -75.35
CA TYR A 238 22.28 -11.54 -74.57
C TYR A 238 22.74 -10.81 -73.30
N THR A 239 24.01 -10.92 -72.91
CA THR A 239 24.47 -10.47 -71.60
C THR A 239 25.87 -9.86 -71.62
N LEU A 240 26.00 -8.60 -71.20
CA LEU A 240 27.29 -7.94 -70.95
C LEU A 240 27.51 -7.85 -69.44
N SER A 241 28.50 -8.57 -68.89
CA SER A 241 28.82 -8.54 -67.46
C SER A 241 30.29 -8.20 -67.21
N GLY A 242 30.55 -7.35 -66.23
CA GLY A 242 31.91 -6.91 -65.89
C GLY A 242 31.97 -5.99 -64.68
N THR A 243 33.15 -5.45 -64.41
CA THR A 243 33.35 -4.34 -63.46
C THR A 243 33.86 -3.12 -64.22
N GLY A 244 33.35 -1.94 -63.94
CA GLY A 244 33.76 -0.75 -64.66
C GLY A 244 33.14 0.54 -64.14
N LYS A 245 33.57 1.64 -64.76
CA LYS A 245 33.09 3.00 -64.56
C LYS A 245 32.20 3.38 -65.73
N LEU A 246 31.00 3.86 -65.46
CA LEU A 246 30.09 4.50 -66.41
C LEU A 246 30.04 5.99 -66.06
N ILE A 247 30.45 6.84 -66.98
CA ILE A 247 30.64 8.28 -66.81
C ILE A 247 29.73 9.00 -67.81
N SER A 248 28.97 9.97 -67.35
CA SER A 248 28.24 10.96 -68.15
C SER A 248 28.42 12.33 -67.51
N ASP A 249 27.92 13.38 -68.17
CA ASP A 249 28.14 14.78 -67.74
C ASP A 249 27.82 15.02 -66.25
N ASP A 250 26.75 14.39 -65.72
CA ASP A 250 26.28 14.60 -64.35
C ASP A 250 26.27 13.35 -63.47
N LEU A 251 26.70 12.19 -63.99
CA LEU A 251 26.59 10.90 -63.31
C LEU A 251 27.84 10.05 -63.54
N LEU A 252 28.49 9.66 -62.44
CA LEU A 252 29.54 8.66 -62.40
C LEU A 252 29.02 7.45 -61.63
N LEU A 253 29.04 6.28 -62.24
CA LEU A 253 28.76 5.00 -61.61
C LEU A 253 29.99 4.10 -61.72
N GLU A 254 30.36 3.42 -60.65
CA GLU A 254 31.49 2.48 -60.64
C GLU A 254 31.08 1.22 -59.90
N GLY A 255 31.28 0.04 -60.48
CA GLY A 255 30.92 -1.21 -59.82
C GLY A 255 30.75 -2.37 -60.78
N ARG A 256 30.08 -3.43 -60.33
CA ARG A 256 29.70 -4.54 -61.20
C ARG A 256 28.50 -4.11 -62.05
N ILE A 257 28.66 -4.24 -63.37
CA ILE A 257 27.67 -3.86 -64.37
C ILE A 257 27.24 -5.12 -65.11
N VAL A 258 25.94 -5.32 -65.20
CA VAL A 258 25.30 -6.40 -65.97
C VAL A 258 24.24 -5.75 -66.86
N ASN A 259 24.37 -5.87 -68.17
CA ASN A 259 23.45 -5.28 -69.16
C ASN A 259 23.26 -3.76 -69.01
N PHE A 260 24.36 -3.05 -68.76
CA PHE A 260 24.34 -1.60 -68.47
C PHE A 260 23.58 -1.20 -67.19
N GLU A 261 23.26 -2.16 -66.33
CA GLU A 261 22.69 -1.91 -65.00
C GLU A 261 23.71 -2.26 -63.91
N LEU A 262 23.80 -1.44 -62.85
CA LEU A 262 24.63 -1.76 -61.69
C LEU A 262 23.98 -2.82 -60.81
N PHE A 263 24.83 -3.74 -60.36
CA PHE A 263 24.52 -4.78 -59.39
C PHE A 263 25.63 -4.91 -58.35
N GLY A 264 25.27 -5.23 -57.12
CA GLY A 264 26.26 -5.48 -56.06
C GLY A 264 26.94 -4.19 -55.60
N LEU A 265 28.17 -4.30 -55.08
CA LEU A 265 28.89 -3.15 -54.53
C LEU A 265 29.34 -2.18 -55.64
N GLY A 266 29.14 -0.90 -55.40
CA GLY A 266 29.58 0.16 -56.28
C GLY A 266 29.53 1.55 -55.66
N VAL A 267 29.76 2.54 -56.50
CA VAL A 267 29.74 3.97 -56.18
C VAL A 267 28.87 4.69 -57.22
N LYS A 268 28.05 5.64 -56.77
CA LYS A 268 27.27 6.56 -57.61
C LYS A 268 27.57 7.99 -57.16
N LYS A 269 28.03 8.84 -58.07
CA LYS A 269 28.18 10.29 -57.85
C LYS A 269 27.27 11.02 -58.83
N GLN A 270 26.32 11.78 -58.32
CA GLN A 270 25.35 12.53 -59.11
C GLN A 270 25.02 13.86 -58.42
N LEU A 271 25.19 14.99 -59.11
CA LEU A 271 24.73 16.33 -58.65
C LEU A 271 24.96 16.59 -57.15
N ASN A 272 26.21 16.40 -56.68
CA ASN A 272 26.66 16.59 -55.29
C ASN A 272 26.14 15.56 -54.25
N VAL A 273 25.53 14.47 -54.71
CA VAL A 273 25.24 13.28 -53.91
C VAL A 273 26.26 12.18 -54.27
N PHE A 274 26.91 11.63 -53.27
CA PHE A 274 27.84 10.51 -53.38
C PHE A 274 27.28 9.32 -52.61
N TYR A 275 26.98 8.22 -53.30
CA TYR A 275 26.57 6.97 -52.71
C TYR A 275 27.66 5.92 -52.89
N HIS A 276 27.94 5.15 -51.83
CA HIS A 276 28.79 3.97 -51.85
C HIS A 276 28.06 2.84 -51.15
N GLY A 277 27.74 1.77 -51.86
CA GLY A 277 27.04 0.63 -51.29
C GLY A 277 26.56 -0.35 -52.33
N HIS A 278 25.56 -1.15 -51.94
CA HIS A 278 24.96 -2.14 -52.83
C HIS A 278 23.96 -1.52 -53.81
N PHE A 279 23.88 -2.09 -55.01
CA PHE A 279 22.95 -1.75 -56.07
C PHE A 279 22.17 -2.98 -56.53
N PHE A 280 20.94 -2.75 -56.97
CA PHE A 280 20.15 -3.72 -57.72
C PHE A 280 19.44 -2.99 -58.86
N ARG A 281 19.78 -3.31 -60.11
CA ARG A 281 19.22 -2.67 -61.32
C ARG A 281 19.32 -1.14 -61.28
N ASN A 282 20.52 -0.60 -61.08
CA ASN A 282 20.82 0.84 -60.96
C ASN A 282 20.26 1.57 -59.72
N LEU A 283 19.37 0.96 -58.95
CA LEU A 283 18.85 1.53 -57.70
C LEU A 283 19.78 1.19 -56.54
N CYS A 284 19.97 2.14 -55.63
CA CYS A 284 20.65 1.87 -54.36
C CYS A 284 19.79 0.87 -53.57
N ASN A 285 20.38 -0.27 -53.20
CA ASN A 285 19.64 -1.35 -52.57
C ASN A 285 20.58 -2.19 -51.70
N GLY A 286 20.27 -2.37 -50.42
CA GLY A 286 21.14 -3.01 -49.42
C GLY A 286 21.80 -2.00 -48.48
N SER A 287 22.91 -2.39 -47.85
CA SER A 287 23.70 -1.47 -47.02
C SER A 287 24.49 -0.49 -47.89
N GLY A 288 24.52 0.77 -47.46
CA GLY A 288 25.33 1.77 -48.12
C GLY A 288 25.38 3.11 -47.39
N LYS A 289 26.16 4.01 -47.97
CA LYS A 289 26.48 5.32 -47.42
C LYS A 289 26.19 6.41 -48.44
N ILE A 290 25.27 7.31 -48.13
CA ILE A 290 24.92 8.49 -48.93
C ILE A 290 25.57 9.71 -48.28
N ILE A 291 26.34 10.47 -49.04
CA ILE A 291 27.04 11.68 -48.61
C ILE A 291 26.55 12.82 -49.50
N THR A 292 26.07 13.89 -48.89
CA THR A 292 25.75 15.16 -49.54
C THR A 292 26.67 16.25 -49.00
N GLU A 293 26.57 17.48 -49.52
CA GLU A 293 27.33 18.61 -48.98
C GLU A 293 27.04 18.89 -47.49
N THR A 294 25.85 18.56 -47.01
CA THR A 294 25.36 18.94 -45.69
C THR A 294 25.09 17.76 -44.75
N SER A 295 25.11 16.53 -45.26
CA SER A 295 24.71 15.35 -44.49
C SER A 295 25.37 14.05 -44.96
N CYS A 296 25.41 13.07 -44.07
CA CYS A 296 25.91 11.73 -44.33
C CYS A 296 24.95 10.70 -43.72
N TYR A 297 24.31 9.88 -44.55
CA TYR A 297 23.52 8.72 -44.14
C TYR A 297 24.34 7.44 -44.32
N GLU A 298 24.29 6.55 -43.35
CA GLU A 298 24.89 5.21 -43.40
C GLU A 298 23.88 4.20 -42.85
N GLY A 299 23.42 3.27 -43.69
CA GLY A 299 22.35 2.35 -43.30
C GLY A 299 21.83 1.51 -44.46
N PHE A 300 20.69 0.86 -44.23
CA PHE A 300 20.02 0.10 -45.28
C PHE A 300 19.18 1.03 -46.17
N ILE A 301 19.13 0.71 -47.46
CA ILE A 301 18.46 1.47 -48.51
C ILE A 301 17.73 0.48 -49.39
N GLU A 302 16.51 0.79 -49.80
CA GLU A 302 15.71 -0.02 -50.70
C GLU A 302 15.13 0.88 -51.79
N ASN A 303 15.46 0.61 -53.05
CA ASN A 303 14.97 1.37 -54.20
C ASN A 303 15.20 2.89 -54.05
N ASP A 304 16.43 3.29 -53.69
CA ASP A 304 16.85 4.68 -53.41
C ASP A 304 16.20 5.34 -52.16
N VAL A 305 15.38 4.61 -51.39
CA VAL A 305 14.74 5.10 -50.15
C VAL A 305 15.47 4.56 -48.92
N LYS A 306 15.72 5.40 -47.92
CA LYS A 306 16.30 4.96 -46.63
C LYS A 306 15.33 4.01 -45.94
N LYS A 307 15.77 2.80 -45.59
CA LYS A 307 14.92 1.77 -44.98
C LYS A 307 15.64 1.07 -43.85
N GLY A 308 14.89 0.62 -42.84
CA GLY A 308 15.44 -0.16 -41.73
C GLY A 308 16.46 0.63 -40.91
N PHE A 309 17.39 -0.05 -40.26
CA PHE A 309 18.36 0.62 -39.38
C PHE A 309 19.40 1.44 -40.16
N GLY A 310 19.62 2.67 -39.71
CA GLY A 310 20.61 3.58 -40.26
C GLY A 310 20.98 4.72 -39.31
N ARG A 311 21.95 5.52 -39.73
CA ARG A 311 22.44 6.72 -39.04
C ARG A 311 22.60 7.86 -40.03
N LEU A 312 21.90 8.98 -39.80
CA LEU A 312 22.03 10.22 -40.54
C LEU A 312 22.77 11.25 -39.68
N THR A 313 23.85 11.82 -40.17
CA THR A 313 24.58 12.90 -39.51
C THR A 313 24.52 14.15 -40.39
N SER A 314 24.10 15.28 -39.84
CA SER A 314 24.22 16.62 -40.44
C SER A 314 24.89 17.54 -39.42
N GLN A 315 25.52 18.64 -39.85
CA GLN A 315 26.39 19.54 -39.06
C GLN A 315 26.31 19.40 -37.53
N ASN A 316 25.15 19.65 -36.92
CA ASN A 316 24.93 19.61 -35.46
C ASN A 316 23.80 18.64 -35.04
N LEU A 317 23.43 17.70 -35.90
CA LEU A 317 22.30 16.82 -35.64
C LEU A 317 22.57 15.39 -36.14
N THR A 318 22.41 14.43 -35.25
CA THR A 318 22.56 13.00 -35.56
C THR A 318 21.24 12.29 -35.31
N TRP A 319 20.73 11.59 -36.31
CA TRP A 319 19.63 10.64 -36.17
C TRP A 319 20.16 9.23 -36.29
N GLU A 320 19.69 8.31 -35.46
CA GLU A 320 20.09 6.91 -35.48
C GLU A 320 18.91 6.03 -35.09
N GLY A 321 18.59 5.04 -35.92
CA GLY A 321 17.45 4.14 -35.68
C GLY A 321 16.85 3.59 -36.96
N GLU A 322 15.57 3.24 -36.90
CA GLU A 322 14.79 2.70 -38.00
C GLU A 322 14.23 3.82 -38.88
N PHE A 323 14.44 3.69 -40.19
CA PHE A 323 14.01 4.60 -41.23
C PHE A 323 12.93 3.97 -42.12
N ASP A 324 11.95 4.79 -42.50
CA ASP A 324 11.03 4.57 -43.61
C ASP A 324 10.96 5.88 -44.41
N ASP A 325 12.02 6.13 -45.18
CA ASP A 325 12.43 7.44 -45.74
C ASP A 325 12.82 8.48 -44.68
N VAL A 326 12.00 8.61 -43.63
CA VAL A 326 12.22 9.40 -42.42
C VAL A 326 12.49 8.50 -41.21
N LEU A 327 13.10 9.05 -40.16
CA LEU A 327 13.27 8.31 -38.90
C LEU A 327 11.88 8.03 -38.31
N VAL A 328 11.56 6.75 -38.07
CA VAL A 328 10.29 6.32 -37.46
C VAL A 328 10.46 5.91 -36.00
N PHE A 329 11.63 5.36 -35.66
CA PHE A 329 11.98 4.99 -34.30
C PHE A 329 13.49 5.09 -34.09
N GLY A 330 13.94 5.74 -33.02
CA GLY A 330 15.38 5.86 -32.79
C GLY A 330 15.75 6.97 -31.82
N SER A 331 16.94 7.52 -32.02
CA SER A 331 17.49 8.66 -31.28
C SER A 331 17.82 9.80 -32.23
N LYS A 332 17.55 11.04 -31.80
CA LYS A 332 17.90 12.29 -32.46
C LYS A 332 18.68 13.14 -31.46
N VAL A 333 19.96 13.35 -31.74
CA VAL A 333 20.90 14.06 -30.88
C VAL A 333 21.25 15.40 -31.53
N SER A 334 21.12 16.48 -30.78
CA SER A 334 21.55 17.83 -31.14
C SER A 334 22.47 18.39 -30.06
N ASP A 335 23.05 19.57 -30.30
CA ASP A 335 23.92 20.25 -29.31
C ASP A 335 23.22 20.51 -27.96
N THR A 336 21.90 20.69 -27.95
CA THR A 336 21.13 21.12 -26.76
C THR A 336 20.22 20.06 -26.17
N LYS A 337 19.80 19.08 -26.98
CA LYS A 337 18.86 18.03 -26.57
C LYS A 337 19.11 16.68 -27.23
N VAL A 338 18.75 15.63 -26.51
CA VAL A 338 18.67 14.24 -26.97
C VAL A 338 17.21 13.81 -26.93
N GLU A 339 16.67 13.39 -28.07
CA GLU A 339 15.30 12.88 -28.22
C GLU A 339 15.39 11.39 -28.58
N GLN A 340 14.64 10.52 -27.91
CA GLN A 340 14.64 9.08 -28.16
C GLN A 340 13.22 8.52 -28.11
N GLY A 341 12.79 7.81 -29.15
CA GLY A 341 11.48 7.18 -29.19
C GLY A 341 10.93 7.06 -30.59
N ARG A 342 9.60 7.14 -30.72
CA ARG A 342 8.88 7.10 -31.99
C ARG A 342 8.74 8.51 -32.54
N PHE A 343 9.01 8.64 -33.84
CA PHE A 343 8.91 9.88 -34.59
C PHE A 343 7.83 9.75 -35.67
N LYS A 344 7.18 10.88 -35.96
CA LYS A 344 6.28 11.04 -37.11
C LYS A 344 6.61 12.38 -37.75
N ASP A 345 6.86 12.39 -39.05
CA ASP A 345 7.23 13.60 -39.80
C ASP A 345 8.44 14.34 -39.15
N ASN A 346 9.41 13.59 -38.63
CA ASN A 346 10.59 14.06 -37.87
C ASN A 346 10.32 14.71 -36.50
N ILE A 347 9.07 14.67 -36.01
CA ILE A 347 8.66 15.15 -34.69
C ILE A 347 8.51 13.95 -33.75
N LEU A 348 9.09 14.02 -32.54
CA LEU A 348 8.90 13.01 -31.52
C LEU A 348 7.42 12.97 -31.12
N VAL A 349 6.79 11.79 -31.12
CA VAL A 349 5.38 11.60 -30.73
C VAL A 349 5.22 10.79 -29.46
N ASP A 350 6.19 9.93 -29.14
CA ASP A 350 6.24 9.15 -27.91
C ASP A 350 7.69 8.78 -27.60
N GLY A 351 8.17 9.11 -26.40
CA GLY A 351 9.54 8.82 -26.03
C GLY A 351 10.08 9.63 -24.86
N PHE A 352 11.34 9.99 -24.98
CA PHE A 352 12.16 10.63 -23.96
C PHE A 352 12.94 11.79 -24.57
N VAL A 353 12.97 12.93 -23.88
CA VAL A 353 13.77 14.10 -24.23
C VAL A 353 14.65 14.45 -23.04
N LYS A 354 15.95 14.64 -23.26
CA LYS A 354 16.89 15.13 -22.27
C LYS A 354 17.56 16.41 -22.77
N SER A 355 17.55 17.46 -21.95
CA SER A 355 18.22 18.73 -22.21
C SER A 355 19.16 19.06 -21.04
N GLU A 356 19.89 20.18 -21.12
CA GLU A 356 20.70 20.66 -19.99
C GLU A 356 19.84 20.97 -18.74
N SER A 357 18.61 21.45 -18.95
CA SER A 357 17.70 21.84 -17.87
C SER A 357 16.99 20.68 -17.17
N GLY A 358 16.98 19.48 -17.76
CA GLY A 358 16.10 18.43 -17.29
C GLY A 358 15.83 17.28 -18.26
N TYR A 359 14.74 16.56 -18.00
CA TYR A 359 14.23 15.54 -18.91
C TYR A 359 12.70 15.52 -18.95
N GLN A 360 12.16 15.09 -20.08
CA GLN A 360 10.73 14.83 -20.30
C GLN A 360 10.56 13.41 -20.84
N LYS A 361 9.48 12.73 -20.49
CA LYS A 361 9.16 11.39 -20.96
C LYS A 361 7.66 11.22 -21.11
N GLY A 362 7.19 10.75 -22.26
CA GLY A 362 5.78 10.48 -22.51
C GLY A 362 5.41 10.75 -23.96
N LYS A 363 4.16 11.18 -24.17
CA LYS A 363 3.62 11.51 -25.48
C LYS A 363 3.80 12.99 -25.77
N PHE A 364 4.08 13.30 -27.03
CA PHE A 364 4.39 14.63 -27.51
C PHE A 364 3.49 15.02 -28.68
N SER A 365 3.15 16.31 -28.77
CA SER A 365 2.49 16.94 -29.92
C SER A 365 3.14 18.29 -30.14
N ASP A 366 3.51 18.60 -31.39
CA ASP A 366 4.22 19.84 -31.77
C ASP A 366 5.42 20.14 -30.84
N GLU A 367 6.25 19.12 -30.61
CA GLU A 367 7.42 19.16 -29.72
C GLU A 367 7.14 19.45 -28.24
N ARG A 368 5.87 19.43 -27.80
CA ARG A 368 5.47 19.65 -26.40
C ARG A 368 4.93 18.37 -25.78
N LEU A 369 5.31 18.11 -24.53
CA LEU A 369 4.73 17.04 -23.73
C LEU A 369 3.22 17.27 -23.58
N ILE A 370 2.42 16.26 -23.89
CA ILE A 370 0.95 16.28 -23.71
C ILE A 370 0.50 15.31 -22.61
N SER A 371 1.26 14.24 -22.36
CA SER A 371 1.00 13.33 -21.24
C SER A 371 2.30 12.63 -20.85
N GLY A 372 2.67 12.61 -19.57
CA GLY A 372 3.89 11.94 -19.13
C GLY A 372 4.52 12.52 -17.87
N THR A 373 5.85 12.57 -17.83
CA THR A 373 6.65 13.10 -16.72
C THR A 373 7.65 14.13 -17.22
N SER A 374 7.84 15.20 -16.46
CA SER A 374 8.88 16.20 -16.66
C SER A 374 9.68 16.38 -15.37
N PHE A 375 10.99 16.59 -15.48
CA PHE A 375 11.83 17.04 -14.37
C PHE A 375 12.70 18.17 -14.90
N GLU A 376 12.42 19.40 -14.45
CA GLU A 376 13.13 20.60 -14.88
C GLU A 376 13.41 21.47 -13.66
N ASN A 377 14.64 21.98 -13.55
CA ASN A 377 15.04 22.92 -12.49
C ASN A 377 14.71 22.44 -11.05
N GLY A 378 14.80 21.13 -10.78
CA GLY A 378 14.51 20.56 -9.46
C GLY A 378 13.02 20.34 -9.15
N VAL A 379 12.14 20.57 -10.12
CA VAL A 379 10.69 20.33 -10.02
C VAL A 379 10.34 19.10 -10.85
N PHE A 380 9.78 18.08 -10.20
CA PHE A 380 9.20 16.92 -10.86
C PHE A 380 7.72 17.17 -11.13
N GLN A 381 7.25 16.87 -12.32
CA GLN A 381 5.86 16.95 -12.73
C GLN A 381 5.44 15.64 -13.41
N SER A 382 4.23 15.16 -13.18
CA SER A 382 3.68 14.02 -13.91
C SER A 382 2.17 14.13 -14.10
N GLY A 383 1.68 13.83 -15.31
CA GLY A 383 0.25 13.88 -15.63
C GLY A 383 -0.03 14.35 -17.04
N GLU A 384 -1.14 15.06 -17.22
CA GLU A 384 -1.64 15.62 -18.47
C GLU A 384 -1.21 17.08 -18.63
N PHE A 385 -0.79 17.43 -19.84
CA PHE A 385 -0.24 18.74 -20.18
C PHE A 385 -1.01 19.34 -21.36
N GLN A 386 -1.27 20.65 -21.30
CA GLN A 386 -1.81 21.43 -22.42
C GLN A 386 -0.85 22.57 -22.73
N ASN A 387 -0.40 22.68 -23.98
CA ASN A 387 0.59 23.67 -24.41
C ASN A 387 1.87 23.68 -23.53
N GLY A 388 2.30 22.51 -23.05
CA GLY A 388 3.46 22.35 -22.17
C GLY A 388 3.22 22.72 -20.70
N THR A 389 2.00 23.09 -20.32
CA THR A 389 1.63 23.39 -18.93
C THR A 389 0.86 22.21 -18.34
N LEU A 390 1.23 21.75 -17.15
CA LEU A 390 0.50 20.71 -16.43
C LEU A 390 -0.92 21.19 -16.11
N VAL A 391 -1.94 20.44 -16.54
CA VAL A 391 -3.36 20.74 -16.26
C VAL A 391 -3.96 19.77 -15.26
N GLN A 392 -3.39 18.57 -15.14
CA GLN A 392 -3.79 17.58 -14.16
C GLN A 392 -2.63 16.66 -13.85
N GLY A 393 -2.35 16.40 -12.58
CA GLY A 393 -1.24 15.52 -12.23
C GLY A 393 -0.65 15.74 -10.84
N LEU A 394 0.64 15.46 -10.71
CA LEU A 394 1.47 15.64 -9.53
C LEU A 394 2.59 16.64 -9.85
N VAL A 395 2.86 17.56 -8.93
CA VAL A 395 4.03 18.42 -8.89
C VAL A 395 4.76 18.15 -7.58
N GLN A 396 6.05 17.84 -7.62
CA GLN A 396 6.87 17.57 -6.44
C GLN A 396 8.17 18.40 -6.52
N LYS A 397 8.50 19.11 -5.45
CA LYS A 397 9.70 19.94 -5.35
C LYS A 397 10.79 19.23 -4.53
N SER A 398 12.01 19.77 -4.59
CA SER A 398 13.18 19.24 -3.86
C SER A 398 13.06 19.32 -2.33
N ASP A 399 12.24 20.25 -1.82
CA ASP A 399 11.92 20.41 -0.39
C ASP A 399 10.86 19.40 0.12
N GLN A 400 10.53 18.38 -0.68
CA GLN A 400 9.50 17.37 -0.44
C GLN A 400 8.06 17.90 -0.43
N SER A 401 7.83 19.20 -0.68
CA SER A 401 6.49 19.70 -0.92
C SER A 401 5.92 19.11 -2.22
N TYR A 402 4.63 18.82 -2.21
CA TYR A 402 3.94 18.32 -3.39
C TYR A 402 2.52 18.88 -3.52
N GLN A 403 2.04 18.90 -4.75
CA GLN A 403 0.68 19.26 -5.13
C GLN A 403 0.17 18.22 -6.11
N LYS A 404 -1.03 17.70 -5.90
CA LYS A 404 -1.64 16.71 -6.78
C LYS A 404 -3.09 17.09 -7.04
N GLY A 405 -3.52 17.12 -8.29
CA GLY A 405 -4.89 17.50 -8.65
C GLY A 405 -4.94 18.16 -10.01
N THR A 406 -5.98 18.96 -10.23
CA THR A 406 -6.14 19.80 -11.42
C THR A 406 -5.53 21.20 -11.20
N PHE A 407 -4.98 21.78 -12.27
CA PHE A 407 -4.23 23.03 -12.23
C PHE A 407 -4.78 24.04 -13.23
N VAL A 408 -4.90 25.29 -12.78
CA VAL A 408 -5.20 26.47 -13.62
C VAL A 408 -4.15 27.53 -13.29
N ASN A 409 -3.44 28.04 -14.29
CA ASN A 409 -2.35 29.02 -14.12
C ASN A 409 -1.32 28.60 -13.04
N PHE A 410 -0.89 27.32 -13.06
CA PHE A 410 0.05 26.72 -12.10
C PHE A 410 -0.45 26.65 -10.64
N GLN A 411 -1.74 26.88 -10.39
CA GLN A 411 -2.35 26.77 -9.07
C GLN A 411 -3.36 25.62 -9.04
N LEU A 412 -3.40 24.88 -7.92
CA LEU A 412 -4.43 23.88 -7.68
C LEU A 412 -5.82 24.51 -7.80
N HIS A 413 -6.69 23.88 -8.59
CA HIS A 413 -8.06 24.32 -8.81
C HIS A 413 -8.93 23.07 -8.99
N GLY A 414 -10.06 22.96 -8.30
CA GLY A 414 -10.85 21.72 -8.24
C GLY A 414 -10.34 20.77 -7.16
N GLU A 415 -10.56 19.47 -7.31
CA GLU A 415 -10.11 18.47 -6.32
C GLU A 415 -8.59 18.29 -6.33
N GLY A 416 -7.99 18.24 -5.15
CA GLY A 416 -6.55 18.03 -5.02
C GLY A 416 -6.06 17.73 -3.61
N GLU A 417 -4.74 17.58 -3.52
CA GLU A 417 -3.95 17.35 -2.33
C GLU A 417 -2.72 18.27 -2.38
N LEU A 418 -2.31 18.81 -1.24
CA LEU A 418 -1.13 19.66 -1.10
C LEU A 418 -0.42 19.31 0.20
N GLN A 419 0.88 19.12 0.14
CA GLN A 419 1.75 19.10 1.31
C GLN A 419 2.81 20.19 1.18
N ASP A 420 2.97 21.01 2.21
CA ASP A 420 4.03 22.01 2.25
C ASP A 420 5.38 21.42 2.72
N ALA A 421 6.45 22.21 2.64
CA ALA A 421 7.80 21.79 3.06
C ALA A 421 7.92 21.51 4.57
N ARG A 422 6.95 21.97 5.38
CA ARG A 422 6.91 21.72 6.83
C ARG A 422 6.21 20.40 7.15
N GLY A 423 5.48 19.82 6.20
CA GLY A 423 4.69 18.60 6.37
C GLY A 423 3.22 18.86 6.71
N ASN A 424 2.73 20.11 6.63
CA ASN A 424 1.30 20.37 6.73
C ASN A 424 0.61 19.86 5.46
N PHE A 425 -0.54 19.24 5.62
CA PHE A 425 -1.27 18.57 4.56
C PHE A 425 -2.67 19.17 4.37
N LYS A 426 -3.09 19.38 3.12
CA LYS A 426 -4.42 19.83 2.72
C LYS A 426 -4.97 18.88 1.65
N SER A 427 -6.24 18.55 1.70
CA SER A 427 -6.92 17.74 0.69
C SER A 427 -8.38 18.14 0.55
N GLY A 428 -8.86 18.30 -0.68
CA GLY A 428 -10.24 18.70 -0.96
C GLY A 428 -10.35 19.58 -2.19
N ILE A 429 -11.30 20.50 -2.19
CA ILE A 429 -11.57 21.44 -3.28
C ILE A 429 -10.73 22.69 -3.09
N PHE A 430 -9.96 23.06 -4.11
CA PHE A 430 -9.13 24.25 -4.19
C PHE A 430 -9.69 25.24 -5.21
N GLN A 431 -9.51 26.53 -4.95
CA GLN A 431 -9.72 27.60 -5.92
C GLN A 431 -8.50 28.52 -5.89
N GLN A 432 -7.80 28.62 -7.03
CA GLN A 432 -6.59 29.45 -7.18
C GLN A 432 -5.53 29.16 -6.10
N GLY A 433 -5.35 27.87 -5.77
CA GLY A 433 -4.38 27.39 -4.78
C GLY A 433 -4.86 27.45 -3.33
N VAL A 434 -6.04 28.00 -3.05
CA VAL A 434 -6.61 28.09 -1.70
C VAL A 434 -7.60 26.95 -1.47
N LEU A 435 -7.47 26.22 -0.36
CA LEU A 435 -8.44 25.21 0.04
C LEU A 435 -9.75 25.90 0.41
N VAL A 436 -10.86 25.58 -0.26
CA VAL A 436 -12.20 26.13 0.02
C VAL A 436 -13.12 25.12 0.72
N LYS A 437 -12.84 23.82 0.56
CA LYS A 437 -13.57 22.75 1.25
C LYS A 437 -12.71 21.50 1.35
N GLY A 438 -12.62 20.88 2.51
CA GLY A 438 -11.91 19.61 2.67
C GLY A 438 -11.26 19.45 4.04
N LEU A 439 -10.08 18.85 4.05
CA LEU A 439 -9.31 18.46 5.21
C LEU A 439 -7.97 19.21 5.23
N ARG A 440 -7.60 19.76 6.38
CA ARG A 440 -6.31 20.38 6.68
C ARG A 440 -5.72 19.73 7.94
N LYS A 441 -4.49 19.25 7.85
CA LYS A 441 -3.74 18.59 8.92
C LYS A 441 -2.43 19.32 9.14
N PHE A 442 -2.14 19.64 10.38
CA PHE A 442 -0.90 20.28 10.78
C PHE A 442 0.02 19.30 11.50
N VAL A 443 1.32 19.59 11.48
CA VAL A 443 2.35 18.75 12.14
C VAL A 443 2.12 18.60 13.65
N ASN A 444 1.49 19.58 14.29
CA ASN A 444 1.12 19.54 15.71
C ASN A 444 -0.11 18.67 16.02
N SER A 445 -0.54 17.81 15.09
CA SER A 445 -1.75 16.96 15.18
C SER A 445 -3.09 17.70 15.13
N LEU A 446 -3.11 19.02 14.99
CA LEU A 446 -4.33 19.77 14.73
C LEU A 446 -4.91 19.35 13.37
N THR A 447 -6.20 18.98 13.37
CA THR A 447 -6.93 18.62 12.15
C THR A 447 -8.19 19.46 12.02
N GLU A 448 -8.43 19.99 10.83
CA GLU A 448 -9.59 20.82 10.49
C GLU A 448 -10.25 20.24 9.25
N GLU A 449 -11.56 20.02 9.30
CA GLU A 449 -12.34 19.41 8.22
C GLU A 449 -13.60 20.24 7.99
N GLY A 450 -13.77 20.85 6.82
CA GLY A 450 -14.89 21.76 6.62
C GLY A 450 -14.81 22.63 5.38
N THR A 451 -15.54 23.74 5.40
CA THR A 451 -15.45 24.83 4.43
C THR A 451 -14.50 25.90 4.94
N PHE A 452 -13.76 26.53 4.03
CA PHE A 452 -12.72 27.49 4.35
C PHE A 452 -12.91 28.77 3.51
N GLU A 453 -12.62 29.90 4.12
CA GLU A 453 -12.55 31.20 3.45
C GLU A 453 -11.28 31.91 3.90
N GLN A 454 -10.44 32.32 2.96
CA GLN A 454 -9.14 32.96 3.26
C GLN A 454 -8.30 32.16 4.28
N GLU A 455 -8.25 30.83 4.13
CA GLU A 455 -7.54 29.91 5.04
C GLU A 455 -8.13 29.82 6.47
N LEU A 456 -9.30 30.39 6.73
CA LEU A 456 -10.03 30.25 8.00
C LEU A 456 -11.13 29.21 7.87
N LEU A 457 -11.25 28.30 8.84
CA LEU A 457 -12.33 27.31 8.91
C LEU A 457 -13.65 28.01 9.26
N LEU A 458 -14.62 27.98 8.34
CA LEU A 458 -15.94 28.60 8.49
C LEU A 458 -16.98 27.65 9.10
N GLU A 459 -17.06 26.42 8.59
CA GLU A 459 -17.98 25.41 9.09
C GLU A 459 -17.33 24.04 9.00
N GLY A 460 -17.46 23.21 10.03
CA GLY A 460 -16.84 21.90 10.00
C GLY A 460 -16.50 21.32 11.37
N TYR A 461 -15.39 20.61 11.42
CA TYR A 461 -14.85 19.97 12.61
C TYR A 461 -13.40 20.39 12.82
N ARG A 462 -13.05 20.71 14.05
CA ARG A 462 -11.67 20.88 14.50
C ARG A 462 -11.35 19.83 15.55
N THR A 463 -10.30 19.06 15.32
CA THR A 463 -9.81 18.04 16.25
C THR A 463 -8.45 18.45 16.78
N GLU A 464 -8.36 18.59 18.10
CA GLU A 464 -7.15 18.96 18.83
C GLU A 464 -7.07 18.10 20.10
N PHE A 465 -5.92 17.49 20.42
CA PHE A 465 -5.75 16.57 21.55
C PHE A 465 -6.84 15.48 21.67
N ASN A 466 -7.22 14.87 20.55
CA ASN A 466 -8.29 13.86 20.43
C ASN A 466 -9.71 14.37 20.77
N GLN A 467 -9.91 15.67 20.91
CA GLN A 467 -11.23 16.27 21.07
C GLN A 467 -11.74 16.83 19.74
N ARG A 468 -12.78 16.22 19.17
CA ARG A 468 -13.43 16.69 17.95
C ARG A 468 -14.53 17.70 18.31
N THR A 469 -14.36 18.94 17.87
CA THR A 469 -15.31 20.04 18.08
C THR A 469 -16.00 20.36 16.77
N ARG A 470 -17.34 20.34 16.76
CA ARG A 470 -18.14 20.79 15.60
C ARG A 470 -18.30 22.31 15.65
N LEU A 471 -18.01 22.98 14.55
CA LEU A 471 -18.19 24.41 14.35
C LEU A 471 -19.37 24.62 13.39
N LYS A 472 -20.40 25.34 13.85
CA LYS A 472 -21.57 25.73 13.05
C LYS A 472 -21.72 27.24 13.09
N GLY A 473 -21.60 27.90 11.93
CA GLY A 473 -21.91 29.33 11.78
C GLY A 473 -21.03 30.26 12.61
N GLY A 474 -19.72 30.01 12.70
CA GLY A 474 -18.78 30.85 13.44
C GLY A 474 -17.34 30.63 12.98
N LYS A 475 -16.43 31.53 13.32
CA LYS A 475 -15.03 31.49 12.87
C LYS A 475 -14.12 31.15 14.05
N VAL A 476 -13.05 30.40 13.81
CA VAL A 476 -11.96 30.28 14.79
C VAL A 476 -10.98 31.41 14.55
N ILE A 477 -10.81 32.26 15.55
CA ILE A 477 -9.88 33.38 15.50
C ILE A 477 -8.68 33.13 16.42
N PRO A 478 -7.46 33.45 15.96
CA PRO A 478 -6.25 33.22 16.73
C PRO A 478 -6.08 34.23 17.88
N ASP A 479 -6.65 35.44 17.74
CA ASP A 479 -6.55 36.49 18.73
C ASP A 479 -7.71 37.50 18.59
N MET A 480 -8.41 37.76 19.68
CA MET A 480 -9.37 38.86 19.87
C MET A 480 -9.12 39.42 21.26
N GLN A 481 -8.87 40.72 21.35
CA GLN A 481 -8.55 41.37 22.60
C GLN A 481 -9.37 42.65 22.78
N ASN A 482 -9.67 42.96 24.02
CA ASN A 482 -10.22 44.24 24.44
C ASN A 482 -9.45 44.76 25.67
N GLN A 483 -9.96 45.79 26.33
CA GLN A 483 -9.32 46.38 27.51
C GLN A 483 -9.32 45.47 28.76
N PHE A 484 -10.00 44.33 28.75
CA PHE A 484 -10.18 43.45 29.91
C PHE A 484 -9.55 42.06 29.73
N TRP A 485 -9.53 41.54 28.49
CA TRP A 485 -9.07 40.19 28.20
C TRP A 485 -8.55 40.03 26.76
N SER A 486 -7.80 38.94 26.56
CA SER A 486 -7.49 38.37 25.25
C SER A 486 -8.14 37.00 25.10
N PHE A 487 -8.60 36.67 23.91
CA PHE A 487 -9.33 35.47 23.57
C PHE A 487 -8.74 34.79 22.34
N SER A 488 -8.66 33.47 22.40
CA SER A 488 -8.34 32.61 21.25
C SER A 488 -9.31 31.45 21.21
N GLY A 489 -9.98 31.24 20.07
CA GLY A 489 -10.98 30.18 19.95
C GLY A 489 -12.12 30.48 18.98
N PHE A 490 -13.24 29.82 19.21
CA PHE A 490 -14.45 29.88 18.39
C PHE A 490 -15.33 31.08 18.78
N VAL A 491 -15.63 31.90 17.78
CA VAL A 491 -16.54 33.04 17.86
C VAL A 491 -17.74 32.80 16.95
N LYS A 492 -18.92 33.16 17.43
CA LYS A 492 -20.15 33.18 16.64
C LYS A 492 -20.83 34.53 16.84
N ASP A 493 -21.24 35.17 15.75
CA ASP A 493 -21.87 36.50 15.77
C ASP A 493 -21.02 37.54 16.54
N ASP A 494 -19.70 37.52 16.32
CA ASP A 494 -18.69 38.34 17.01
C ASP A 494 -18.62 38.15 18.55
N GLN A 495 -19.26 37.12 19.08
CA GLN A 495 -19.23 36.75 20.50
C GLN A 495 -18.39 35.48 20.74
N PRO A 496 -17.44 35.49 21.69
CA PRO A 496 -16.72 34.28 22.10
C PRO A 496 -17.69 33.23 22.63
N LYS A 497 -17.58 31.99 22.13
CA LYS A 497 -18.43 30.87 22.56
C LYS A 497 -17.66 29.69 23.10
N ARG A 498 -16.42 29.49 22.66
CA ARG A 498 -15.55 28.45 23.22
C ARG A 498 -14.10 28.76 22.95
N GLY A 499 -13.26 28.74 23.98
CA GLY A 499 -11.84 29.00 23.78
C GLY A 499 -11.09 29.26 25.07
N LYS A 500 -9.92 29.88 24.91
CA LYS A 500 -9.08 30.35 26.01
C LYS A 500 -9.23 31.86 26.13
N VAL A 501 -9.59 32.32 27.33
CA VAL A 501 -9.62 33.72 27.74
C VAL A 501 -8.47 33.94 28.72
N VAL A 502 -7.73 35.02 28.55
CA VAL A 502 -6.70 35.48 29.49
C VAL A 502 -7.07 36.90 29.92
N PHE A 503 -7.36 37.09 31.20
CA PHE A 503 -7.70 38.37 31.81
C PHE A 503 -6.45 39.18 32.16
N LEU A 504 -6.61 40.48 32.43
CA LEU A 504 -5.50 41.39 32.80
C LEU A 504 -4.73 40.96 34.06
N ASP A 505 -5.42 40.32 35.01
CA ASP A 505 -4.84 39.78 36.24
C ASP A 505 -4.12 38.43 36.03
N GLN A 506 -3.92 38.03 34.76
CA GLN A 506 -3.38 36.74 34.31
C GLN A 506 -4.26 35.53 34.64
N THR A 507 -5.48 35.74 35.13
CA THR A 507 -6.46 34.66 35.26
C THR A 507 -6.78 34.08 33.89
N VAL A 508 -6.83 32.75 33.81
CA VAL A 508 -7.07 32.02 32.56
C VAL A 508 -8.35 31.21 32.67
N PHE A 509 -9.28 31.43 31.75
CA PHE A 509 -10.43 30.56 31.54
C PHE A 509 -10.28 29.74 30.26
N LYS A 510 -10.61 28.45 30.32
CA LYS A 510 -10.64 27.55 29.16
C LYS A 510 -11.93 26.75 29.19
N GLY A 511 -12.82 26.98 28.24
CA GLY A 511 -14.11 26.29 28.24
C GLY A 511 -15.13 26.84 27.26
N GLU A 512 -16.39 26.47 27.52
CA GLU A 512 -17.57 27.00 26.86
C GLU A 512 -17.97 28.32 27.53
N ILE A 513 -18.27 29.33 26.72
CA ILE A 513 -18.56 30.70 27.15
C ILE A 513 -20.02 31.01 26.80
N ASP A 514 -20.82 31.25 27.83
CA ASP A 514 -22.19 31.72 27.66
C ASP A 514 -22.18 33.23 27.37
N GLU A 515 -21.44 33.98 28.20
CA GLU A 515 -21.32 35.43 28.18
C GLU A 515 -19.92 35.85 28.66
N ILE A 516 -19.37 36.90 28.03
CA ILE A 516 -18.08 37.48 28.43
C ILE A 516 -18.04 38.99 28.14
N ASP A 517 -17.98 39.79 29.21
CA ASP A 517 -17.74 41.25 29.17
C ASP A 517 -16.47 41.57 29.98
N GLU A 518 -16.60 42.04 31.22
CA GLU A 518 -15.47 42.17 32.16
C GLU A 518 -15.15 40.81 32.83
N PHE A 519 -16.17 39.96 32.96
CA PHE A 519 -16.11 38.65 33.62
C PHE A 519 -16.64 37.56 32.70
N VAL A 520 -16.16 36.31 32.86
CA VAL A 520 -16.68 35.16 32.12
C VAL A 520 -17.78 34.46 32.91
N THR A 521 -18.83 34.07 32.19
CA THR A 521 -19.82 33.09 32.62
C THR A 521 -19.81 31.91 31.65
N GLY A 522 -19.67 30.70 32.20
CA GLY A 522 -19.61 29.49 31.38
C GLY A 522 -19.11 28.26 32.14
N ASN A 523 -18.88 27.17 31.41
CA ASN A 523 -18.40 25.91 31.98
C ASN A 523 -16.99 25.62 31.48
N GLY A 524 -16.05 25.37 32.39
CA GLY A 524 -14.66 25.19 32.00
C GLY A 524 -13.67 25.03 33.13
N GLN A 525 -12.42 25.26 32.79
CA GLN A 525 -11.31 25.37 33.72
C GLN A 525 -11.04 26.86 33.95
N PHE A 526 -10.88 27.22 35.21
CA PHE A 526 -10.54 28.57 35.68
C PHE A 526 -9.28 28.49 36.52
N GLU A 527 -8.24 29.22 36.16
CA GLU A 527 -6.91 29.13 36.74
C GLU A 527 -6.39 30.53 37.06
N ASP A 528 -6.02 30.76 38.31
CA ASP A 528 -5.29 31.96 38.77
C ASP A 528 -3.93 31.53 39.37
N GLU A 529 -3.14 32.46 39.92
CA GLU A 529 -1.82 32.15 40.50
C GLU A 529 -1.86 31.09 41.62
N ASP A 530 -2.98 30.98 42.35
CA ASP A 530 -3.10 30.22 43.59
C ASP A 530 -4.09 29.05 43.52
N LYS A 531 -4.91 28.99 42.47
CA LYS A 531 -6.10 28.13 42.39
C LYS A 531 -6.34 27.61 40.98
N GLN A 532 -6.76 26.36 40.90
CA GLN A 532 -7.28 25.73 39.68
C GLN A 532 -8.66 25.16 39.99
N PHE A 533 -9.68 25.64 39.28
CA PHE A 533 -11.04 25.16 39.38
C PHE A 533 -11.50 24.54 38.06
N LYS A 534 -12.32 23.49 38.15
CA LYS A 534 -13.03 22.90 37.02
C LYS A 534 -14.51 22.76 37.39
N GLY A 535 -15.38 23.43 36.66
CA GLY A 535 -16.82 23.45 36.93
C GLY A 535 -17.52 24.60 36.24
N LYS A 536 -18.62 25.08 36.84
CA LYS A 536 -19.36 26.25 36.37
C LYS A 536 -18.80 27.54 36.99
N ILE A 537 -18.61 28.55 36.14
CA ILE A 537 -18.13 29.87 36.51
C ILE A 537 -19.25 30.87 36.18
N VAL A 538 -19.59 31.74 37.12
CA VAL A 538 -20.56 32.83 36.92
C VAL A 538 -19.90 34.13 37.35
N ASN A 539 -19.68 35.05 36.41
CA ASN A 539 -19.00 36.33 36.66
C ASN A 539 -17.67 36.15 37.41
N ASN A 540 -16.78 35.29 36.91
CA ASN A 540 -15.50 34.91 37.54
C ASN A 540 -15.61 34.27 38.95
N LYS A 541 -16.82 33.89 39.40
CA LYS A 541 -17.02 33.17 40.66
C LYS A 541 -17.29 31.69 40.41
N LEU A 542 -16.70 30.84 41.24
CA LEU A 542 -16.90 29.39 41.18
C LEU A 542 -18.30 29.08 41.74
N GLU A 543 -19.12 28.38 40.98
CA GLU A 543 -20.53 28.15 41.30
C GLU A 543 -20.94 26.73 40.92
N GLY A 544 -21.88 26.13 41.67
CA GLY A 544 -22.38 24.78 41.39
C GLY A 544 -21.34 23.68 41.66
N GLU A 545 -21.53 22.52 41.04
CA GLU A 545 -20.61 21.39 41.21
C GLU A 545 -19.26 21.65 40.52
N GLY A 546 -18.17 21.28 41.20
CA GLY A 546 -16.84 21.37 40.62
C GLY A 546 -15.74 20.78 41.48
N THR A 547 -14.51 20.97 41.00
CA THR A 547 -13.28 20.57 41.69
C THR A 547 -12.37 21.78 41.81
N LEU A 548 -11.99 22.15 43.03
CA LEU A 548 -11.07 23.22 43.35
C LEU A 548 -9.76 22.65 43.91
N LYS A 549 -8.64 23.05 43.34
CA LYS A 549 -7.30 22.83 43.88
C LYS A 549 -6.71 24.18 44.28
N CYS A 550 -6.29 24.31 45.54
CA CYS A 550 -5.70 25.55 46.06
C CYS A 550 -4.66 25.26 47.16
N LYS A 551 -4.06 26.31 47.74
CA LYS A 551 -3.09 26.21 48.84
C LYS A 551 -3.61 25.44 50.08
N LEU A 552 -4.93 25.44 50.31
CA LEU A 552 -5.54 24.72 51.44
C LEU A 552 -5.70 23.22 51.19
N GLY A 553 -5.73 22.78 49.93
CA GLY A 553 -6.01 21.39 49.56
C GLY A 553 -6.80 21.24 48.27
N ASN A 554 -7.31 20.03 48.05
CA ASN A 554 -8.23 19.68 46.96
C ASN A 554 -9.65 19.54 47.53
N PHE A 555 -10.62 20.17 46.87
CA PHE A 555 -12.03 20.18 47.27
C PHE A 555 -12.88 19.76 46.08
N GLU A 556 -13.78 18.81 46.28
CA GLU A 556 -14.73 18.34 45.28
C GLU A 556 -16.14 18.39 45.87
N GLY A 557 -17.06 19.10 45.22
CA GLY A 557 -18.41 19.29 45.74
C GLY A 557 -19.10 20.52 45.14
N THR A 558 -20.07 21.06 45.88
CA THR A 558 -20.79 22.26 45.47
C THR A 558 -20.05 23.52 45.94
N PHE A 559 -20.05 24.54 45.09
CA PHE A 559 -19.46 25.86 45.33
C PHE A 559 -20.51 26.95 45.18
N LYS A 560 -20.39 27.97 46.01
CA LYS A 560 -21.23 29.18 45.94
C LYS A 560 -20.35 30.39 46.23
N ASN A 561 -20.35 31.37 45.33
CA ASN A 561 -19.49 32.56 45.45
C ASN A 561 -18.00 32.21 45.68
N SER A 562 -17.46 31.24 44.95
CA SER A 562 -16.06 30.79 45.06
C SER A 562 -15.68 30.10 46.37
N LEU A 563 -16.67 29.75 47.22
CA LEU A 563 -16.48 29.05 48.48
C LEU A 563 -17.17 27.69 48.44
N PRO A 564 -16.58 26.64 49.06
CA PRO A 564 -17.28 25.37 49.22
C PRO A 564 -18.58 25.56 50.00
N ALA A 565 -19.65 24.91 49.56
CA ALA A 565 -20.96 25.02 50.18
C ALA A 565 -21.70 23.69 50.07
N GLY A 566 -22.32 23.23 51.15
CA GLY A 566 -23.05 21.96 51.17
C GLY A 566 -22.09 20.77 51.24
N PHE A 567 -22.43 19.67 50.57
CA PHE A 567 -21.64 18.43 50.67
C PHE A 567 -20.35 18.50 49.84
N VAL A 568 -19.21 18.30 50.51
CA VAL A 568 -17.86 18.43 49.95
C VAL A 568 -16.97 17.27 50.43
N THR A 569 -16.14 16.78 49.52
CA THR A 569 -14.97 15.94 49.82
C THR A 569 -13.73 16.82 49.76
N ALA A 570 -13.02 16.95 50.88
CA ALA A 570 -11.82 17.76 51.00
C ALA A 570 -10.61 16.89 51.38
N GLN A 571 -9.49 17.13 50.71
CA GLN A 571 -8.17 16.65 51.09
C GLN A 571 -7.29 17.87 51.36
N PHE A 572 -6.99 18.12 52.62
CA PHE A 572 -6.23 19.30 53.04
C PHE A 572 -4.73 19.13 52.79
N ALA A 573 -4.01 20.25 52.73
CA ALA A 573 -2.57 20.28 52.48
C ALA A 573 -1.73 19.56 53.56
N ASP A 574 -2.25 19.44 54.78
CA ASP A 574 -1.63 18.69 55.88
C ASP A 574 -1.84 17.15 55.78
N GLY A 575 -2.55 16.70 54.74
CA GLY A 575 -2.87 15.30 54.49
C GLY A 575 -4.16 14.83 55.17
N SER A 576 -4.82 15.67 55.98
CA SER A 576 -6.11 15.35 56.57
C SER A 576 -7.21 15.32 55.50
N GLN A 577 -8.29 14.58 55.78
CA GLN A 577 -9.40 14.37 54.85
C GLN A 577 -10.72 14.68 55.56
N PHE A 578 -11.65 15.29 54.83
CA PHE A 578 -13.01 15.52 55.30
C PHE A 578 -14.02 15.11 54.22
N VAL A 579 -15.10 14.46 54.64
CA VAL A 579 -16.26 14.17 53.78
C VAL A 579 -17.50 14.55 54.55
N GLY A 580 -18.23 15.56 54.06
CA GLY A 580 -19.42 16.04 54.74
C GLY A 580 -19.85 17.43 54.31
N GLU A 581 -20.72 18.04 55.11
CA GLU A 581 -21.23 19.38 54.91
C GLU A 581 -20.21 20.44 55.35
N MET A 582 -19.91 21.40 54.46
CA MET A 582 -19.06 22.57 54.70
C MET A 582 -19.80 23.86 54.36
N GLU A 583 -19.48 24.92 55.10
CA GLU A 583 -19.84 26.29 54.75
C GLU A 583 -18.54 27.11 54.67
N GLY A 584 -18.16 27.50 53.46
CA GLY A 584 -16.82 27.97 53.20
C GLY A 584 -15.78 26.87 53.45
N PHE A 585 -14.69 27.23 54.12
CA PHE A 585 -13.67 26.27 54.54
C PHE A 585 -13.91 25.69 55.93
N LYS A 586 -15.06 26.00 56.55
CA LYS A 586 -15.43 25.47 57.87
C LYS A 586 -16.20 24.17 57.74
N LYS A 587 -15.80 23.18 58.54
CA LYS A 587 -16.53 21.91 58.68
C LYS A 587 -17.83 22.17 59.46
N ILE A 588 -18.95 21.60 59.01
CA ILE A 588 -20.24 21.66 59.72
C ILE A 588 -20.60 20.29 60.29
N LYS A 589 -20.64 19.27 59.42
CA LYS A 589 -20.98 17.90 59.81
C LYS A 589 -20.37 16.89 58.85
N GLY A 590 -19.72 15.86 59.36
CA GLY A 590 -19.13 14.83 58.49
C GLY A 590 -18.11 13.94 59.17
N VAL A 591 -17.30 13.30 58.34
CA VAL A 591 -16.20 12.44 58.75
C VAL A 591 -14.88 13.15 58.47
N TYR A 592 -14.12 13.47 59.53
CA TYR A 592 -12.78 14.03 59.47
C TYR A 592 -11.75 12.98 59.85
N LYS A 593 -10.69 12.81 59.05
CA LYS A 593 -9.59 11.89 59.30
C LYS A 593 -8.28 12.66 59.32
N SER A 594 -7.51 12.53 60.40
CA SER A 594 -6.18 13.14 60.53
C SER A 594 -5.28 12.27 61.40
N GLN A 595 -4.02 12.08 60.97
CA GLN A 595 -2.96 11.41 61.75
C GLN A 595 -3.35 10.08 62.43
N GLY A 596 -4.19 9.26 61.77
CA GLY A 596 -4.62 7.95 62.30
C GLY A 596 -5.85 8.00 63.21
N GLU A 597 -6.42 9.18 63.42
CA GLU A 597 -7.70 9.40 64.10
C GLU A 597 -8.80 9.69 63.09
N ALA A 598 -10.03 9.31 63.43
CA ALA A 598 -11.22 9.58 62.64
C ALA A 598 -12.34 10.09 63.55
N PHE A 599 -12.82 11.31 63.30
CA PHE A 599 -13.98 11.88 63.96
C PHE A 599 -15.18 11.87 63.02
N GLU A 600 -16.32 11.36 63.47
CA GLU A 600 -17.60 11.44 62.78
C GLU A 600 -18.60 12.22 63.64
N GLY A 601 -19.05 13.39 63.18
CA GLY A 601 -19.91 14.24 63.99
C GLY A 601 -20.13 15.64 63.44
N THR A 602 -20.59 16.54 64.30
CA THR A 602 -20.74 17.98 64.05
C THR A 602 -19.56 18.77 64.58
N PHE A 603 -19.29 19.89 63.93
CA PHE A 603 -18.17 20.77 64.23
C PHE A 603 -18.69 22.17 64.58
N GLU A 604 -17.95 22.88 65.41
CA GLU A 604 -18.16 24.30 65.73
C GLU A 604 -16.81 24.98 65.80
N ASP A 605 -16.65 26.05 65.01
CA ASP A 605 -15.37 26.74 64.80
C ASP A 605 -14.20 25.78 64.51
N ASP A 606 -14.44 24.84 63.59
CA ASP A 606 -13.51 23.78 63.17
C ASP A 606 -13.05 22.79 64.26
N MET A 607 -13.66 22.86 65.45
CA MET A 607 -13.44 21.92 66.55
C MET A 607 -14.56 20.89 66.64
N TYR A 608 -14.26 19.72 67.22
CA TYR A 608 -15.27 18.70 67.52
C TYR A 608 -16.31 19.28 68.49
N LYS A 609 -17.60 19.14 68.17
CA LYS A 609 -18.71 19.56 69.04
C LYS A 609 -19.47 18.36 69.60
N GLU A 610 -19.95 17.49 68.72
CA GLU A 610 -20.69 16.28 69.11
C GLU A 610 -20.43 15.18 68.08
N GLY A 611 -20.04 13.99 68.52
CA GLY A 611 -19.72 12.91 67.59
C GLY A 611 -18.99 11.74 68.20
N THR A 612 -18.31 10.99 67.35
CA THR A 612 -17.49 9.83 67.71
C THR A 612 -16.07 10.03 67.21
N LEU A 613 -15.09 10.14 68.13
CA LEU A 613 -13.66 10.11 67.83
C LEU A 613 -13.13 8.69 67.98
N LYS A 614 -12.51 8.17 66.92
CA LYS A 614 -11.87 6.86 66.87
C LYS A 614 -10.36 7.04 66.70
N SER A 615 -9.60 6.55 67.67
CA SER A 615 -8.14 6.45 67.63
C SER A 615 -7.74 4.97 67.78
N LYS A 616 -6.43 4.67 67.75
CA LYS A 616 -5.90 3.28 67.75
C LYS A 616 -6.43 2.44 68.90
N ASN A 617 -6.47 2.99 70.11
CA ASN A 617 -6.86 2.27 71.34
C ASN A 617 -8.12 2.85 72.02
N LEU A 618 -8.62 4.00 71.56
CA LEU A 618 -9.71 4.74 72.19
C LEU A 618 -10.85 4.96 71.21
N LEU A 619 -12.08 4.82 71.70
CA LEU A 619 -13.29 5.27 71.03
C LEU A 619 -14.02 6.21 72.01
N LEU A 620 -14.10 7.49 71.66
CA LEU A 620 -14.76 8.52 72.44
C LEU A 620 -16.06 8.89 71.73
N LYS A 621 -17.19 8.92 72.42
CA LYS A 621 -18.48 9.31 71.83
C LYS A 621 -19.19 10.29 72.75
N GLY A 622 -19.56 11.46 72.25
CA GLY A 622 -20.31 12.44 73.05
C GLY A 622 -20.03 13.88 72.65
N GLN A 623 -20.10 14.77 73.62
CA GLN A 623 -19.88 16.21 73.49
C GLN A 623 -18.41 16.54 73.75
N PHE A 624 -17.87 17.41 72.91
CA PHE A 624 -16.48 17.83 72.91
C PHE A 624 -16.39 19.35 73.08
N GLU A 625 -15.39 19.80 73.83
CA GLU A 625 -14.96 21.20 73.89
C GLU A 625 -13.46 21.25 73.63
N GLN A 626 -13.00 22.16 72.77
CA GLN A 626 -11.58 22.26 72.38
C GLN A 626 -10.96 20.93 71.92
N ASN A 627 -11.73 20.13 71.16
CA ASN A 627 -11.38 18.77 70.69
C ASN A 627 -11.21 17.70 71.79
N GLN A 628 -11.58 18.00 73.04
CA GLN A 628 -11.54 17.06 74.15
C GLN A 628 -12.95 16.63 74.55
N LEU A 629 -13.17 15.34 74.81
CA LEU A 629 -14.44 14.85 75.30
C LEU A 629 -14.72 15.43 76.70
N VAL A 630 -15.82 16.19 76.84
CA VAL A 630 -16.26 16.75 78.14
C VAL A 630 -17.42 15.94 78.73
N LYS A 631 -18.21 15.27 77.89
CA LYS A 631 -19.34 14.45 78.32
C LYS A 631 -19.64 13.36 77.30
N GLY A 632 -19.72 12.11 77.74
CA GLY A 632 -20.04 11.01 76.83
C GLY A 632 -19.56 9.66 77.31
N GLU A 633 -19.12 8.83 76.37
CA GLU A 633 -18.67 7.46 76.57
C GLU A 633 -17.21 7.32 76.07
N ILE A 634 -16.34 6.75 76.90
CA ILE A 634 -14.98 6.35 76.56
C ILE A 634 -14.92 4.82 76.58
N LEU A 635 -14.68 4.22 75.41
CA LEU A 635 -14.29 2.82 75.31
C LEU A 635 -12.77 2.76 75.13
N ASP A 636 -12.09 2.30 76.19
CA ASP A 636 -10.67 1.97 76.15
C ASP A 636 -10.51 0.49 75.80
N LYS A 637 -10.03 0.23 74.58
CA LYS A 637 -9.85 -1.13 74.05
C LYS A 637 -8.65 -1.83 74.66
N ALA A 638 -7.65 -1.10 75.15
CA ALA A 638 -6.48 -1.67 75.79
C ALA A 638 -6.79 -2.10 77.23
N LEU A 639 -7.61 -1.32 77.94
CA LEU A 639 -8.01 -1.59 79.32
C LEU A 639 -9.29 -2.41 79.46
N GLN A 640 -10.00 -2.67 78.35
CA GLN A 640 -11.34 -3.30 78.36
C GLN A 640 -12.29 -2.62 79.35
N LYS A 641 -12.39 -1.29 79.28
CA LYS A 641 -13.26 -0.50 80.16
C LYS A 641 -14.12 0.44 79.33
N VAL A 642 -15.38 0.56 79.73
CA VAL A 642 -16.31 1.58 79.27
C VAL A 642 -16.56 2.55 80.41
N GLN A 643 -16.31 3.83 80.18
CA GLN A 643 -16.59 4.90 81.12
C GLN A 643 -17.66 5.80 80.51
N ASN A 644 -18.75 6.08 81.23
CA ASN A 644 -19.80 6.97 80.75
C ASN A 644 -20.06 8.06 81.79
N GLY A 645 -19.96 9.33 81.38
CA GLY A 645 -20.11 10.46 82.28
C GLY A 645 -19.49 11.76 81.77
N THR A 646 -19.13 12.64 82.69
CA THR A 646 -18.39 13.88 82.41
C THR A 646 -16.90 13.66 82.65
N PHE A 647 -16.06 14.28 81.81
CA PHE A 647 -14.61 14.08 81.83
C PHE A 647 -13.88 15.41 81.83
N ALA A 648 -12.81 15.48 82.63
CA ALA A 648 -11.74 16.46 82.45
C ALA A 648 -10.56 15.77 81.77
N CYS A 649 -9.94 16.45 80.82
CA CYS A 649 -8.76 15.95 80.12
C CYS A 649 -7.54 16.77 80.53
N GLU A 650 -6.57 16.12 81.17
CA GLU A 650 -5.27 16.71 81.51
C GLU A 650 -4.19 15.94 80.75
N ASN A 651 -3.42 16.62 79.91
CA ASN A 651 -2.33 16.02 79.10
C ASN A 651 -2.75 14.80 78.26
N GLY A 652 -3.98 14.79 77.74
CA GLY A 652 -4.50 13.69 76.92
C GLY A 652 -5.02 12.49 77.71
N VAL A 653 -5.02 12.56 79.05
CA VAL A 653 -5.60 11.54 79.93
C VAL A 653 -6.97 12.02 80.41
N TYR A 654 -8.00 11.25 80.07
CA TYR A 654 -9.38 11.53 80.51
C TYR A 654 -9.61 11.01 81.93
N LYS A 655 -10.01 11.92 82.83
CA LYS A 655 -10.43 11.62 84.20
C LYS A 655 -11.93 11.77 84.30
N LEU A 656 -12.63 10.70 84.68
CA LEU A 656 -14.07 10.71 84.95
C LEU A 656 -14.34 11.57 86.19
N GLU A 657 -15.07 12.68 86.02
CA GLU A 657 -15.45 13.58 87.11
C GLU A 657 -16.77 13.17 87.75
N SER A 658 -17.72 12.69 86.94
CA SER A 658 -18.99 12.13 87.40
C SER A 658 -19.49 11.10 86.40
N GLY A 659 -19.96 9.92 86.84
CA GLY A 659 -20.44 8.88 85.94
C GLY A 659 -20.22 7.45 86.44
N VAL A 660 -20.27 6.49 85.52
CA VAL A 660 -20.15 5.05 85.81
C VAL A 660 -19.01 4.44 85.00
N VAL A 661 -18.21 3.60 85.64
CA VAL A 661 -17.21 2.75 84.99
C VAL A 661 -17.73 1.32 84.99
N THR A 662 -17.81 0.70 83.82
CA THR A 662 -18.16 -0.72 83.66
C THR A 662 -17.00 -1.46 82.97
N ASN A 663 -16.63 -2.62 83.48
CA ASN A 663 -15.69 -3.50 82.78
C ASN A 663 -16.36 -4.07 81.52
N LEU A 664 -15.61 -4.18 80.43
CA LEU A 664 -16.10 -4.75 79.16
C LEU A 664 -16.63 -6.18 79.37
N ALA A 665 -16.03 -6.93 80.30
CA ALA A 665 -16.46 -8.28 80.69
C ALA A 665 -17.91 -8.34 81.21
N ASP A 666 -18.39 -7.31 81.91
CA ASP A 666 -19.75 -7.26 82.48
C ASP A 666 -20.80 -6.77 81.47
N GLN A 667 -20.40 -6.01 80.44
CA GLN A 667 -21.31 -5.59 79.36
C GLN A 667 -21.53 -6.67 78.29
N THR A 668 -20.64 -7.68 78.20
CA THR A 668 -20.79 -8.78 77.24
C THR A 668 -22.03 -9.65 77.46
N GLN A 669 -22.72 -9.56 78.61
CA GLN A 669 -23.99 -10.25 78.85
C GLN A 669 -25.25 -9.44 78.50
N GLN A 670 -25.16 -8.15 78.16
CA GLN A 670 -26.33 -7.34 77.80
C GLN A 670 -26.38 -6.88 76.32
N LEU A 671 -25.30 -7.01 75.56
CA LEU A 671 -25.30 -6.70 74.11
C LEU A 671 -25.70 -7.89 73.20
N TYR A 672 -26.03 -9.05 73.77
CA TYR A 672 -26.62 -10.19 73.03
C TYR A 672 -28.15 -10.16 72.93
N ARG A 673 -28.83 -9.06 73.32
CA ARG A 673 -30.30 -9.04 73.42
C ARG A 673 -31.08 -8.15 72.47
N ASN A 674 -30.43 -7.55 71.46
CA ASN A 674 -31.14 -6.94 70.32
C ASN A 674 -30.79 -7.62 69.00
N GLN A 675 -30.59 -8.94 69.04
CA GLN A 675 -30.86 -9.78 67.87
C GLN A 675 -32.37 -9.95 67.83
N LEU A 676 -33.03 -9.36 66.85
CA LEU A 676 -34.35 -9.85 66.44
C LEU A 676 -34.07 -11.13 65.65
N PRO A 677 -34.41 -12.32 66.17
CA PRO A 677 -34.45 -13.51 65.33
C PRO A 677 -35.54 -13.28 64.29
N TRP A 678 -35.17 -13.35 63.02
CA TRP A 678 -36.16 -13.51 61.97
C TRP A 678 -36.70 -14.94 62.08
N PRO A 679 -38.02 -15.18 61.97
CA PRO A 679 -38.55 -16.53 62.00
C PRO A 679 -38.26 -17.18 60.64
N ALA A 680 -37.08 -17.74 60.49
CA ALA A 680 -36.80 -18.76 59.49
C ALA A 680 -36.25 -19.97 60.24
N ALA A 681 -36.92 -21.10 60.04
CA ALA A 681 -36.65 -22.37 60.69
C ALA A 681 -35.16 -22.77 60.63
N ASP A 682 -34.69 -23.27 61.77
CA ASP A 682 -33.50 -24.11 61.98
C ASP A 682 -32.13 -23.62 61.44
N ASP A 683 -31.26 -23.26 62.39
CA ASP A 683 -29.77 -23.28 62.33
C ASP A 683 -28.96 -22.18 61.60
N ASP A 684 -29.52 -21.04 61.20
CA ASP A 684 -28.74 -20.01 60.48
C ASP A 684 -28.53 -18.70 61.26
N GLU A 685 -27.31 -18.49 61.80
CA GLU A 685 -26.88 -17.25 62.47
C GLU A 685 -26.69 -16.08 61.47
N VAL A 686 -27.77 -15.34 61.20
CA VAL A 686 -27.78 -14.10 60.41
C VAL A 686 -27.95 -12.87 61.31
N TYR A 687 -27.06 -11.87 61.19
CA TYR A 687 -27.13 -10.62 61.96
C TYR A 687 -27.24 -9.41 61.04
N PHE A 688 -28.17 -8.52 61.33
CA PHE A 688 -28.28 -7.23 60.63
C PHE A 688 -28.05 -6.07 61.61
N LEU A 689 -27.14 -5.16 61.27
CA LEU A 689 -26.96 -3.87 61.94
C LEU A 689 -27.27 -2.74 60.94
N GLY A 690 -28.41 -2.08 61.05
CA GLY A 690 -28.77 -0.99 60.15
C GLY A 690 -30.10 -0.30 60.45
N LEU A 691 -30.43 0.70 59.65
CA LEU A 691 -31.70 1.43 59.73
C LEU A 691 -32.78 0.72 58.91
N THR A 692 -33.93 0.47 59.53
CA THR A 692 -35.17 0.03 58.87
C THR A 692 -36.17 1.19 58.85
N LEU A 693 -36.90 1.35 57.75
CA LEU A 693 -38.00 2.31 57.62
C LEU A 693 -39.18 1.53 57.04
N ASN A 694 -40.33 1.51 57.73
CA ASN A 694 -41.53 0.76 57.29
C ASN A 694 -41.28 -0.72 56.94
N ASP A 695 -40.53 -1.44 57.78
CA ASP A 695 -40.16 -2.86 57.56
C ASP A 695 -39.37 -3.15 56.27
N GLN A 696 -38.84 -2.13 55.61
CA GLN A 696 -37.90 -2.26 54.50
C GLN A 696 -36.49 -1.85 54.95
N PHE A 697 -35.51 -2.69 54.61
CA PHE A 697 -34.11 -2.44 54.90
C PHE A 697 -33.64 -1.25 54.04
N HIS A 698 -32.86 -0.33 54.61
CA HIS A 698 -32.42 0.88 53.88
C HIS A 698 -30.90 1.07 53.84
N LYS A 699 -30.18 0.83 54.93
CA LYS A 699 -28.70 0.86 54.89
C LYS A 699 -28.16 0.17 56.12
N GLY A 700 -27.28 -0.81 55.94
CA GLY A 700 -26.74 -1.57 57.06
C GLY A 700 -25.69 -2.59 56.69
N ARG A 701 -25.18 -3.25 57.73
CA ARG A 701 -24.23 -4.36 57.70
C ARG A 701 -24.97 -5.67 57.98
N LEU A 702 -25.01 -6.58 57.02
CA LEU A 702 -25.58 -7.91 57.14
C LEU A 702 -24.43 -8.94 57.24
N ILE A 703 -24.42 -9.75 58.27
CA ILE A 703 -23.42 -10.80 58.52
C ILE A 703 -24.14 -12.15 58.46
N MET A 704 -23.74 -13.00 57.53
CA MET A 704 -24.24 -14.36 57.38
C MET A 704 -23.12 -15.33 57.79
N LYS A 705 -23.10 -15.74 59.07
CA LYS A 705 -21.96 -16.49 59.61
C LYS A 705 -21.78 -17.87 58.96
N LYS A 706 -22.85 -18.61 58.69
CA LYS A 706 -22.75 -19.95 58.08
C LYS A 706 -22.18 -19.93 56.67
N LEU A 707 -22.34 -18.81 55.96
CA LEU A 707 -21.82 -18.60 54.61
C LEU A 707 -20.46 -17.87 54.60
N ASN A 708 -19.95 -17.45 55.76
CA ASN A 708 -18.80 -16.54 55.89
C ASN A 708 -18.90 -15.31 54.97
N LEU A 709 -20.10 -14.71 54.90
CA LEU A 709 -20.39 -13.53 54.09
C LEU A 709 -20.72 -12.32 54.96
N GLU A 710 -20.20 -11.16 54.56
CA GLU A 710 -20.51 -9.87 55.17
C GLU A 710 -20.88 -8.86 54.09
N PHE A 711 -22.11 -8.36 54.09
CA PHE A 711 -22.58 -7.31 53.20
C PHE A 711 -22.69 -5.97 53.91
N ASN A 712 -22.21 -4.89 53.30
CA ASN A 712 -22.34 -3.52 53.77
C ASN A 712 -22.98 -2.66 52.67
N GLY A 713 -24.22 -2.21 52.85
CA GLY A 713 -24.90 -1.42 51.81
C GLY A 713 -26.39 -1.19 52.01
N LEU A 714 -27.05 -0.72 50.96
CA LEU A 714 -28.50 -0.62 50.82
C LEU A 714 -29.07 -2.01 50.50
N ILE A 715 -29.78 -2.61 51.43
CA ILE A 715 -30.46 -3.90 51.20
C ILE A 715 -31.88 -3.60 50.75
N LYS A 716 -32.30 -4.02 49.56
CA LYS A 716 -33.68 -3.88 49.09
C LYS A 716 -34.55 -5.03 49.57
N SER A 717 -34.02 -6.25 49.56
CA SER A 717 -34.67 -7.44 50.10
C SER A 717 -33.63 -8.48 50.51
N PHE A 718 -33.97 -9.30 51.50
CA PHE A 718 -33.19 -10.46 51.91
C PHE A 718 -34.17 -11.54 52.36
N LEU A 719 -34.45 -12.54 51.51
CA LEU A 719 -35.40 -13.62 51.80
C LEU A 719 -34.72 -14.96 51.49
N ASN A 720 -34.89 -15.99 52.32
CA ASN A 720 -34.29 -17.32 52.09
C ASN A 720 -32.77 -17.28 51.81
N HIS A 721 -32.03 -16.40 52.50
CA HIS A 721 -30.60 -16.17 52.28
C HIS A 721 -30.22 -15.56 50.92
N GLU A 722 -31.18 -15.01 50.16
CA GLU A 722 -30.96 -14.33 48.89
C GLU A 722 -30.94 -12.81 49.07
N LEU A 723 -29.78 -12.19 48.90
CA LEU A 723 -29.57 -10.75 48.99
C LEU A 723 -29.89 -10.01 47.68
N CYS A 724 -30.75 -9.00 47.76
CA CYS A 724 -30.91 -7.98 46.73
C CYS A 724 -30.61 -6.60 47.30
N GLY A 725 -29.71 -5.84 46.69
CA GLY A 725 -29.26 -4.56 47.25
C GLY A 725 -28.04 -3.99 46.57
N GLU A 726 -27.63 -2.78 46.93
CA GLU A 726 -26.42 -2.14 46.42
C GLU A 726 -25.41 -1.94 47.55
N GLY A 727 -24.18 -2.43 47.39
CA GLY A 727 -23.19 -2.36 48.46
C GLY A 727 -21.93 -3.17 48.22
N GLU A 728 -21.26 -3.53 49.31
CA GLU A 728 -20.01 -4.29 49.33
C GLU A 728 -20.22 -5.64 50.05
N LEU A 729 -20.11 -6.75 49.33
CA LEU A 729 -20.18 -8.11 49.84
C LEU A 729 -18.76 -8.70 49.99
N LYS A 730 -18.34 -8.99 51.20
CA LYS A 730 -17.08 -9.67 51.53
C LYS A 730 -17.32 -11.14 51.82
N SER A 731 -16.46 -12.00 51.28
CA SER A 731 -16.27 -13.37 51.74
C SER A 731 -14.80 -13.60 52.12
N GLU A 732 -14.44 -14.81 52.57
CA GLU A 732 -13.07 -15.13 53.00
C GLU A 732 -11.98 -14.77 51.98
N ASN A 733 -12.27 -14.91 50.67
CA ASN A 733 -11.25 -14.83 49.62
C ASN A 733 -11.53 -13.75 48.56
N GLN A 734 -12.65 -13.03 48.66
CA GLN A 734 -13.07 -12.05 47.67
C GLN A 734 -13.91 -10.93 48.29
N THR A 735 -13.79 -9.73 47.73
CA THR A 735 -14.66 -8.58 47.99
C THR A 735 -15.36 -8.19 46.71
N GLN A 736 -16.68 -8.13 46.72
CA GLN A 736 -17.52 -7.71 45.58
C GLN A 736 -18.21 -6.40 45.92
N LYS A 737 -18.31 -5.46 44.97
CA LYS A 737 -19.01 -4.18 45.13
C LYS A 737 -19.94 -3.95 43.96
N GLY A 738 -21.17 -3.51 44.23
CA GLY A 738 -22.15 -3.13 43.20
C GLY A 738 -23.56 -3.57 43.56
N THR A 739 -24.40 -3.80 42.56
CA THR A 739 -25.80 -4.19 42.74
C THR A 739 -25.95 -5.71 42.74
N PHE A 740 -26.49 -6.28 43.80
CA PHE A 740 -26.75 -7.70 43.96
C PHE A 740 -28.22 -8.01 43.71
N VAL A 741 -28.48 -9.13 43.04
CA VAL A 741 -29.78 -9.79 42.95
C VAL A 741 -29.54 -11.27 43.25
N ASN A 742 -30.23 -11.80 44.26
CA ASN A 742 -30.06 -13.17 44.75
C ASN A 742 -28.60 -13.54 45.05
N ASN A 743 -27.89 -12.69 45.80
CA ASN A 743 -26.44 -12.80 46.12
C ASN A 743 -25.48 -12.65 44.93
N LEU A 744 -25.99 -12.48 43.72
CA LEU A 744 -25.16 -12.41 42.52
C LEU A 744 -25.01 -10.96 42.07
N LEU A 745 -23.79 -10.56 41.76
CA LEU A 745 -23.50 -9.23 41.23
C LEU A 745 -24.17 -9.03 39.86
N THR A 746 -24.84 -7.91 39.68
CA THR A 746 -25.58 -7.52 38.48
C THR A 746 -25.27 -6.06 38.15
N GLN A 747 -25.36 -5.70 36.87
CA GLN A 747 -24.99 -4.36 36.38
C GLN A 747 -23.52 -4.03 36.63
N GLU A 748 -23.17 -2.76 36.79
CA GLU A 748 -21.79 -2.36 37.05
C GLU A 748 -21.36 -2.74 38.47
N GLY A 749 -20.15 -3.31 38.57
CA GLY A 749 -19.57 -3.70 39.84
C GLY A 749 -18.08 -3.99 39.75
N GLU A 750 -17.49 -4.31 40.90
CA GLU A 750 -16.09 -4.61 41.09
C GLU A 750 -15.93 -5.89 41.90
N VAL A 751 -14.98 -6.75 41.54
CA VAL A 751 -14.61 -7.95 42.31
C VAL A 751 -13.11 -7.92 42.53
N GLU A 752 -12.69 -7.91 43.78
CA GLU A 752 -11.28 -7.93 44.18
C GLU A 752 -11.00 -9.24 44.92
N THR A 753 -10.02 -9.99 44.42
CA THR A 753 -9.46 -11.19 45.05
C THR A 753 -8.00 -10.93 45.40
N GLN A 754 -7.33 -11.90 46.04
CA GLN A 754 -5.90 -11.77 46.35
C GLN A 754 -5.00 -11.59 45.10
N ASN A 755 -5.43 -12.06 43.92
CA ASN A 755 -4.60 -12.09 42.71
C ASN A 755 -5.17 -11.28 41.54
N GLN A 756 -6.46 -10.91 41.60
CA GLN A 756 -7.16 -10.30 40.48
C GLN A 756 -8.07 -9.17 40.94
N LYS A 757 -8.09 -8.09 40.15
CA LYS A 757 -9.09 -7.02 40.25
C LYS A 757 -9.95 -6.99 39.00
N ILE A 758 -11.24 -7.20 39.15
CA ILE A 758 -12.23 -7.23 38.07
C ILE A 758 -13.14 -6.02 38.25
N LYS A 759 -13.44 -5.30 37.17
CA LYS A 759 -14.39 -4.18 37.16
C LYS A 759 -15.19 -4.21 35.87
N GLY A 760 -16.50 -4.12 35.94
CA GLY A 760 -17.31 -4.09 34.72
C GLY A 760 -18.77 -4.40 34.94
N LYS A 761 -19.46 -4.75 33.86
CA LYS A 761 -20.86 -5.15 33.84
C LYS A 761 -20.97 -6.65 34.10
N PHE A 762 -21.78 -7.01 35.08
CA PHE A 762 -22.10 -8.37 35.47
C PHE A 762 -23.56 -8.69 35.14
N GLN A 763 -23.80 -9.92 34.74
CA GLN A 763 -25.13 -10.50 34.58
C GLN A 763 -25.18 -11.79 35.38
N SER A 764 -25.99 -11.82 36.44
CA SER A 764 -26.12 -12.96 37.35
C SER A 764 -24.77 -13.48 37.88
N GLY A 765 -23.90 -12.57 38.31
CA GLY A 765 -22.57 -12.88 38.85
C GLY A 765 -21.49 -13.15 37.81
N ILE A 766 -21.83 -13.11 36.52
CA ILE A 766 -20.90 -13.36 35.42
C ILE A 766 -20.49 -12.02 34.78
N LEU A 767 -19.20 -11.73 34.73
CA LEU A 767 -18.68 -10.60 33.97
C LEU A 767 -18.97 -10.79 32.47
N ILE A 768 -19.73 -9.87 31.89
CA ILE A 768 -20.04 -9.86 30.45
C ILE A 768 -19.20 -8.85 29.68
N SER A 769 -18.80 -7.74 30.30
CA SER A 769 -17.90 -6.74 29.72
C SER A 769 -17.20 -5.93 30.81
N GLY A 770 -15.90 -5.66 30.71
CA GLY A 770 -15.18 -4.91 31.74
C GLY A 770 -13.66 -4.98 31.62
N THR A 771 -12.96 -4.93 32.74
CA THR A 771 -11.51 -5.03 32.86
C THR A 771 -11.16 -6.05 33.93
N ILE A 772 -10.21 -6.94 33.64
CA ILE A 772 -9.60 -7.88 34.59
C ILE A 772 -8.10 -7.56 34.66
N VAL A 773 -7.61 -7.17 35.83
CA VAL A 773 -6.19 -6.99 36.13
C VAL A 773 -5.71 -8.21 36.90
N ASP A 774 -4.93 -9.06 36.23
CA ASP A 774 -4.21 -10.17 36.85
C ASP A 774 -2.89 -9.63 37.41
N GLN A 775 -2.88 -9.41 38.72
CA GLN A 775 -1.74 -8.81 39.43
C GLN A 775 -0.57 -9.78 39.54
N LYS A 776 -0.82 -11.10 39.50
CA LYS A 776 0.22 -12.12 39.60
C LYS A 776 1.07 -12.17 38.33
N ASN A 777 0.43 -12.02 37.17
CA ASN A 777 1.08 -12.14 35.87
C ASN A 777 1.35 -10.79 35.20
N ASN A 778 0.96 -9.66 35.80
CA ASN A 778 0.99 -8.32 35.19
C ASN A 778 0.28 -8.26 33.83
N ILE A 779 -0.89 -8.89 33.74
CA ILE A 779 -1.72 -8.90 32.53
C ILE A 779 -3.02 -8.16 32.81
N THR A 780 -3.39 -7.24 31.92
CA THR A 780 -4.69 -6.55 31.96
C THR A 780 -5.51 -6.92 30.74
N TYR A 781 -6.69 -7.49 30.96
CA TYR A 781 -7.69 -7.77 29.93
C TYR A 781 -8.78 -6.71 30.02
N SER A 782 -9.29 -6.21 28.89
CA SER A 782 -10.39 -5.24 28.85
C SER A 782 -11.27 -5.50 27.64
N GLY A 783 -12.58 -5.69 27.82
CA GLY A 783 -13.50 -5.99 26.73
C GLY A 783 -14.65 -6.91 27.15
N ASP A 784 -15.16 -7.69 26.21
CA ASP A 784 -16.26 -8.63 26.40
C ASP A 784 -15.74 -10.00 26.85
N PHE A 785 -16.39 -10.60 27.84
CA PHE A 785 -15.95 -11.85 28.47
C PHE A 785 -17.02 -12.94 28.43
N GLN A 786 -16.56 -14.20 28.41
CA GLN A 786 -17.36 -15.39 28.61
C GLN A 786 -16.83 -16.17 29.82
N LEU A 787 -17.73 -16.75 30.61
CA LEU A 787 -17.33 -17.65 31.69
C LEU A 787 -16.83 -18.98 31.13
N LYS A 788 -15.61 -19.38 31.51
CA LYS A 788 -15.00 -20.65 31.10
C LYS A 788 -15.26 -21.77 32.12
N SER A 789 -15.17 -21.45 33.42
CA SER A 789 -15.46 -22.39 34.51
C SER A 789 -16.21 -21.67 35.64
N GLN A 790 -17.39 -22.18 36.00
CA GLN A 790 -18.14 -21.70 37.17
C GLN A 790 -17.42 -21.98 38.49
N LYS A 791 -16.70 -23.11 38.58
CA LYS A 791 -16.04 -23.55 39.81
C LYS A 791 -14.86 -22.67 40.20
N ASP A 792 -14.10 -22.22 39.19
CA ASP A 792 -12.84 -21.48 39.39
C ASP A 792 -12.99 -19.99 39.07
N GLN A 793 -14.20 -19.56 38.70
CA GLN A 793 -14.51 -18.21 38.22
C GLN A 793 -13.52 -17.70 37.16
N THR A 794 -13.16 -18.55 36.22
CA THR A 794 -12.23 -18.18 35.14
C THR A 794 -12.98 -17.61 33.96
N TYR A 795 -12.52 -16.45 33.48
CA TYR A 795 -13.08 -15.74 32.35
C TYR A 795 -12.19 -15.89 31.12
N GLN A 796 -12.83 -15.95 29.96
CA GLN A 796 -12.20 -15.89 28.66
C GLN A 796 -12.57 -14.57 28.00
N LEU A 797 -11.57 -13.78 27.60
CA LEU A 797 -11.81 -12.61 26.75
C LEU A 797 -12.32 -13.12 25.40
N ILE A 798 -13.43 -12.59 24.90
CA ILE A 798 -13.99 -12.90 23.57
C ILE A 798 -13.57 -11.83 22.58
N LYS A 799 -13.64 -10.57 23.00
CA LYS A 799 -13.33 -9.40 22.18
C LYS A 799 -12.83 -8.26 23.05
N GLY A 800 -11.71 -7.64 22.70
CA GLY A 800 -11.19 -6.50 23.46
C GLY A 800 -9.68 -6.39 23.37
N THR A 801 -9.05 -5.94 24.44
CA THR A 801 -7.62 -5.67 24.55
C THR A 801 -7.01 -6.48 25.68
N LYS A 802 -5.84 -7.09 25.44
CA LYS A 802 -5.00 -7.76 26.42
C LYS A 802 -3.63 -7.07 26.42
N THR A 803 -3.20 -6.60 27.58
CA THR A 803 -1.93 -5.88 27.78
C THR A 803 -1.04 -6.66 28.73
N THR A 804 0.21 -6.90 28.34
CA THR A 804 1.22 -7.57 29.16
C THR A 804 2.41 -6.63 29.39
N GLU A 805 2.83 -6.46 30.64
CA GLU A 805 3.97 -5.62 31.03
C GLU A 805 5.05 -6.45 31.76
N GLU A 806 6.26 -6.53 31.19
CA GLU A 806 7.40 -7.22 31.83
C GLU A 806 8.14 -6.31 32.83
N THR A 807 8.49 -6.86 33.99
CA THR A 807 9.05 -6.10 35.14
C THR A 807 10.58 -6.03 35.18
N GLN A 808 11.34 -6.60 34.23
CA GLN A 808 12.81 -6.59 34.28
C GLN A 808 13.47 -5.84 33.11
N PHE A 809 14.22 -4.80 33.48
CA PHE A 809 15.27 -4.07 32.75
C PHE A 809 15.03 -3.48 31.35
N GLN A 810 13.95 -3.79 30.64
CA GLN A 810 13.45 -2.99 29.52
C GLN A 810 11.92 -2.99 29.54
N ARG A 811 11.29 -1.82 29.59
CA ARG A 811 9.82 -1.68 29.58
C ARG A 811 9.26 -2.12 28.22
N LYS A 812 9.18 -3.43 27.97
CA LYS A 812 8.50 -4.00 26.82
C LYS A 812 7.02 -4.13 27.15
N LYS A 813 6.20 -3.37 26.42
CA LYS A 813 4.73 -3.41 26.51
C LYS A 813 4.21 -4.10 25.27
N ARG A 814 3.48 -5.21 25.47
CA ARG A 814 2.78 -5.93 24.41
C ARG A 814 1.29 -5.70 24.56
N VAL A 815 0.63 -5.26 23.49
CA VAL A 815 -0.82 -4.99 23.45
C VAL A 815 -1.43 -5.81 22.32
N GLU A 816 -2.40 -6.66 22.64
CA GLU A 816 -3.17 -7.49 21.71
C GLU A 816 -4.62 -6.97 21.71
N GLU A 817 -5.16 -6.57 20.57
CA GLU A 817 -6.52 -6.04 20.44
C GLU A 817 -7.27 -6.80 19.34
N GLY A 818 -8.43 -7.39 19.66
CA GLY A 818 -9.21 -8.14 18.68
C GLY A 818 -10.12 -9.19 19.29
N THR A 819 -10.39 -10.26 18.55
CA THR A 819 -11.17 -11.43 18.98
C THR A 819 -10.26 -12.52 19.51
N PHE A 820 -10.69 -13.17 20.60
CA PHE A 820 -9.88 -14.13 21.34
C PHE A 820 -10.63 -15.45 21.52
N LYS A 821 -9.89 -16.55 21.38
CA LYS A 821 -10.33 -17.91 21.72
C LYS A 821 -9.30 -18.58 22.60
N ASP A 822 -9.74 -19.13 23.73
CA ASP A 822 -8.87 -19.74 24.74
C ASP A 822 -7.70 -18.81 25.18
N ASN A 823 -7.99 -17.52 25.32
CA ASN A 823 -7.02 -16.44 25.65
C ASN A 823 -5.88 -16.24 24.63
N CYS A 824 -6.03 -16.83 23.44
CA CYS A 824 -5.19 -16.58 22.28
C CYS A 824 -5.93 -15.66 21.29
N LEU A 825 -5.21 -14.71 20.70
CA LEU A 825 -5.77 -13.85 19.66
C LEU A 825 -6.06 -14.71 18.41
N GLU A 826 -7.27 -14.60 17.85
CA GLU A 826 -7.64 -15.25 16.58
C GLU A 826 -7.65 -14.26 15.43
N GLU A 827 -8.23 -13.07 15.62
CA GLU A 827 -8.16 -11.96 14.66
C GLU A 827 -7.97 -10.64 15.38
N GLY A 828 -7.09 -9.77 14.90
CA GLY A 828 -6.88 -8.48 15.53
C GLY A 828 -5.54 -7.83 15.22
N THR A 829 -5.04 -7.03 16.15
CA THR A 829 -3.78 -6.31 16.08
C THR A 829 -2.92 -6.58 17.32
N VAL A 830 -1.66 -6.94 17.12
CA VAL A 830 -0.63 -7.03 18.16
C VAL A 830 0.37 -5.91 17.95
N THR A 831 0.59 -5.10 18.98
CA THR A 831 1.62 -4.06 19.03
C THR A 831 2.66 -4.42 20.08
N GLU A 832 3.91 -4.55 19.65
CA GLU A 832 5.03 -4.90 20.52
C GLU A 832 6.32 -4.26 19.99
N ASN A 833 7.00 -3.44 20.81
CA ASN A 833 8.29 -2.82 20.46
C ASN A 833 8.33 -2.06 19.11
N GLY A 834 7.22 -1.41 18.73
CA GLY A 834 7.10 -0.69 17.46
C GLY A 834 6.80 -1.58 16.25
N VAL A 835 6.68 -2.89 16.44
CA VAL A 835 6.16 -3.84 15.46
C VAL A 835 4.65 -3.93 15.61
N ILE A 836 3.92 -3.81 14.51
CA ILE A 836 2.45 -3.91 14.46
C ILE A 836 2.07 -5.07 13.56
N LYS A 837 1.42 -6.09 14.10
CA LYS A 837 0.90 -7.26 13.37
C LYS A 837 -0.61 -7.17 13.34
N THR A 838 -1.26 -7.16 12.18
CA THR A 838 -2.72 -7.07 12.05
C THR A 838 -3.24 -8.17 11.14
N GLY A 839 -4.21 -8.97 11.58
CA GLY A 839 -4.81 -10.03 10.77
C GLY A 839 -5.24 -11.23 11.61
N SER A 840 -5.22 -12.42 11.02
CA SER A 840 -5.57 -13.70 11.65
C SER A 840 -4.34 -14.36 12.27
N PHE A 841 -4.51 -14.92 13.47
CA PHE A 841 -3.46 -15.49 14.30
C PHE A 841 -3.75 -16.95 14.63
N VAL A 842 -2.70 -17.77 14.66
CA VAL A 842 -2.74 -19.17 15.12
C VAL A 842 -1.70 -19.32 16.22
N GLN A 843 -2.12 -19.77 17.40
CA GLN A 843 -1.23 -19.90 18.58
C GLN A 843 -0.45 -18.61 18.91
N ASN A 844 -1.10 -17.44 18.79
CA ASN A 844 -0.53 -16.10 18.99
C ASN A 844 0.57 -15.68 17.99
N LYS A 845 0.73 -16.41 16.89
CA LYS A 845 1.58 -16.02 15.75
C LYS A 845 0.70 -15.56 14.60
N LEU A 846 1.12 -14.51 13.90
CA LEU A 846 0.42 -14.04 12.70
C LEU A 846 0.45 -15.18 11.67
N ALA A 847 -0.72 -15.60 11.20
CA ALA A 847 -0.88 -16.62 10.16
C ALA A 847 -1.25 -15.99 8.81
N LYS A 848 -2.06 -14.93 8.83
CA LYS A 848 -2.44 -14.17 7.63
C LYS A 848 -2.73 -12.72 7.98
N GLY A 849 -2.20 -11.77 7.23
CA GLY A 849 -2.44 -10.34 7.46
C GLY A 849 -1.26 -9.46 7.12
N THR A 850 -1.02 -8.42 7.91
CA THR A 850 0.02 -7.42 7.71
C THR A 850 0.94 -7.35 8.92
N LEU A 851 2.26 -7.41 8.70
CA LEU A 851 3.28 -7.15 9.72
C LEU A 851 4.06 -5.88 9.32
N LYS A 852 4.05 -4.87 10.19
CA LYS A 852 4.76 -3.62 10.01
C LYS A 852 5.89 -3.50 11.02
N GLU A 853 7.11 -3.32 10.52
CA GLU A 853 8.32 -3.13 11.32
C GLU A 853 9.06 -1.90 10.78
N GLY A 854 8.95 -0.77 11.48
CA GLY A 854 9.47 0.52 11.00
C GLY A 854 8.85 0.94 9.66
N GLN A 855 9.69 0.96 8.61
CA GLN A 855 9.32 1.33 7.23
C GLN A 855 8.98 0.11 6.35
N ARG A 856 9.08 -1.11 6.88
CA ARG A 856 8.79 -2.34 6.15
C ARG A 856 7.37 -2.81 6.46
N ILE A 857 6.61 -3.15 5.44
CA ILE A 857 5.25 -3.67 5.54
C ILE A 857 5.19 -5.00 4.79
N PHE A 858 5.06 -6.10 5.51
CA PHE A 858 4.82 -7.43 4.98
C PHE A 858 3.32 -7.66 4.97
N SER A 859 2.74 -8.24 3.91
CA SER A 859 1.30 -8.51 3.83
C SER A 859 1.03 -9.80 3.07
N GLY A 860 0.42 -10.78 3.71
CA GLY A 860 0.17 -12.10 3.15
C GLY A 860 0.04 -13.19 4.22
N GLU A 861 0.45 -14.41 3.87
CA GLU A 861 0.44 -15.60 4.72
C GLU A 861 1.80 -15.81 5.38
N PHE A 862 1.78 -16.24 6.64
CA PHE A 862 2.95 -16.33 7.51
C PHE A 862 3.03 -17.71 8.15
N GLU A 863 4.24 -18.25 8.26
CA GLU A 863 4.57 -19.45 9.02
C GLU A 863 5.73 -19.11 9.95
N ASP A 864 5.58 -19.37 11.26
CA ASP A 864 6.56 -18.99 12.29
C ASP A 864 7.03 -17.53 12.20
N GLU A 865 6.08 -16.62 11.97
CA GLU A 865 6.30 -15.18 11.81
C GLU A 865 7.11 -14.77 10.55
N LYS A 866 7.38 -15.71 9.64
CA LYS A 866 8.00 -15.44 8.36
C LYS A 866 6.94 -15.42 7.25
N LEU A 867 6.99 -14.39 6.41
CA LEU A 867 6.09 -14.28 5.25
C LEU A 867 6.42 -15.42 4.26
N ILE A 868 5.48 -16.35 4.07
CA ILE A 868 5.62 -17.48 3.13
C ILE A 868 5.03 -17.15 1.76
N GLU A 869 3.93 -16.39 1.72
CA GLU A 869 3.28 -15.95 0.48
C GLU A 869 2.71 -14.54 0.66
N GLY A 870 3.00 -13.60 -0.24
CA GLY A 870 2.45 -12.24 -0.18
C GLY A 870 3.39 -11.15 -0.68
N THR A 871 3.29 -9.96 -0.10
CA THR A 871 4.05 -8.77 -0.51
C THR A 871 4.90 -8.20 0.62
N LEU A 872 6.08 -7.68 0.29
CA LEU A 872 6.91 -6.87 1.16
C LEU A 872 7.07 -5.48 0.53
N LYS A 873 6.53 -4.45 1.17
CA LYS A 873 6.68 -3.06 0.77
C LYS A 873 7.71 -2.37 1.68
N THR A 874 8.64 -1.65 1.07
CA THR A 874 9.56 -0.73 1.74
C THR A 874 9.35 0.68 1.20
N ASN A 875 10.06 1.68 1.71
CA ASN A 875 9.98 3.06 1.20
C ASN A 875 10.29 3.19 -0.31
N LEU A 876 11.04 2.26 -0.88
CA LEU A 876 11.54 2.36 -2.26
C LEU A 876 11.06 1.22 -3.17
N ASN A 877 10.67 0.08 -2.61
CA ASN A 877 10.45 -1.15 -3.39
C ASN A 877 9.21 -1.93 -2.91
N LEU A 878 8.61 -2.69 -3.84
CA LEU A 878 7.58 -3.68 -3.57
C LEU A 878 8.09 -5.04 -4.07
N PHE A 879 8.18 -6.02 -3.16
CA PHE A 879 8.63 -7.37 -3.46
C PHE A 879 7.46 -8.35 -3.35
N GLN A 880 7.43 -9.36 -4.22
CA GLN A 880 6.54 -10.51 -4.10
C GLN A 880 7.30 -11.65 -3.42
N VAL A 881 6.66 -12.31 -2.46
CA VAL A 881 7.20 -13.46 -1.72
C VAL A 881 6.34 -14.67 -2.04
N LYS A 882 6.98 -15.77 -2.45
CA LYS A 882 6.33 -17.08 -2.66
C LYS A 882 7.23 -18.18 -2.11
N ASN A 883 6.65 -19.12 -1.37
CA ASN A 883 7.36 -20.19 -0.66
C ASN A 883 8.52 -19.69 0.22
N GLY A 884 8.33 -18.55 0.90
CA GLY A 884 9.33 -17.95 1.78
C GLY A 884 10.55 -17.32 1.08
N LYS A 885 10.64 -17.42 -0.26
CA LYS A 885 11.71 -16.81 -1.05
C LYS A 885 11.25 -15.45 -1.60
N LYS A 886 12.10 -14.43 -1.42
CA LYS A 886 11.88 -13.09 -1.98
C LYS A 886 12.18 -13.15 -3.48
N ASN A 887 11.16 -12.99 -4.32
CA ASN A 887 11.37 -12.77 -5.74
C ASN A 887 11.39 -11.25 -5.98
N ALA A 888 12.59 -10.69 -6.04
CA ALA A 888 12.76 -9.37 -6.61
C ALA A 888 12.68 -9.50 -8.13
N GLU A 889 11.54 -9.18 -8.73
CA GLU A 889 11.45 -9.16 -10.20
C GLU A 889 12.32 -8.05 -10.79
N LYS A 890 12.57 -6.95 -10.04
CA LYS A 890 13.49 -5.85 -10.39
C LYS A 890 14.02 -5.13 -9.14
N CYS A 891 15.35 -4.99 -9.01
CA CYS A 891 15.97 -4.12 -8.02
C CYS A 891 16.50 -2.84 -8.70
N PHE A 892 16.30 -1.69 -8.05
CA PHE A 892 16.88 -0.42 -8.50
C PHE A 892 17.85 0.10 -7.44
N ILE A 893 19.13 0.20 -7.82
CA ILE A 893 20.15 0.84 -6.98
C ILE A 893 20.51 2.18 -7.62
N LYS A 894 20.58 3.22 -6.79
CA LYS A 894 20.98 4.56 -7.21
C LYS A 894 22.40 4.81 -6.73
N VAL A 895 23.39 4.62 -7.61
CA VAL A 895 24.80 4.92 -7.35
C VAL A 895 25.14 6.21 -8.09
N GLN A 896 25.62 7.23 -7.36
CA GLN A 896 26.02 8.53 -7.93
C GLN A 896 24.99 9.15 -8.90
N GLY A 897 23.70 9.07 -8.57
CA GLY A 897 22.63 9.68 -9.37
C GLY A 897 22.19 8.86 -10.59
N LYS A 898 22.84 7.75 -10.93
CA LYS A 898 22.41 6.84 -12.00
C LYS A 898 21.59 5.67 -11.44
N LYS A 899 20.48 5.38 -12.10
CA LYS A 899 19.58 4.25 -11.79
C LYS A 899 20.11 3.02 -12.53
N ILE A 900 20.54 2.01 -11.78
CA ILE A 900 21.00 0.73 -12.33
C ILE A 900 19.90 -0.29 -12.07
N GLU A 901 19.49 -1.00 -13.12
CA GLU A 901 18.46 -2.05 -13.09
C GLU A 901 19.17 -3.41 -13.17
N GLY A 902 18.93 -4.29 -12.20
CA GLY A 902 19.57 -5.61 -12.13
C GLY A 902 18.68 -6.66 -11.46
N LYS A 903 19.06 -7.93 -11.63
CA LYS A 903 18.39 -9.09 -11.06
C LYS A 903 19.33 -9.75 -10.04
N MET A 904 18.99 -9.70 -8.76
CA MET A 904 19.81 -10.32 -7.70
C MET A 904 19.74 -11.84 -7.76
N VAL A 905 20.90 -12.51 -7.62
CA VAL A 905 21.02 -13.96 -7.48
C VAL A 905 21.53 -14.28 -6.06
N GLU A 906 20.62 -14.75 -5.21
CA GLU A 906 20.80 -15.39 -3.88
C GLU A 906 21.46 -14.65 -2.69
N ASP A 907 21.21 -15.23 -1.52
CA ASP A 907 21.13 -14.66 -0.17
C ASP A 907 22.45 -14.24 0.49
N VAL A 908 22.70 -12.92 0.63
CA VAL A 908 23.46 -12.37 1.76
C VAL A 908 22.91 -10.98 2.12
N PHE A 909 22.27 -10.86 3.29
CA PHE A 909 22.01 -9.55 3.93
C PHE A 909 23.00 -9.37 5.09
N THR A 910 24.03 -8.55 4.89
CA THR A 910 24.72 -7.87 5.99
C THR A 910 24.61 -6.36 5.79
N ASP A 911 24.38 -5.66 6.89
CA ASP A 911 24.15 -4.22 6.96
C ASP A 911 25.45 -3.49 6.58
N LEU A 912 25.52 -2.94 5.36
CA LEU A 912 26.74 -2.33 4.83
C LEU A 912 26.56 -0.82 4.66
N LYS A 913 27.00 -0.06 5.66
CA LYS A 913 27.36 1.35 5.49
C LYS A 913 28.84 1.47 5.17
N GLY A 914 29.17 1.85 3.93
CA GLY A 914 30.48 2.40 3.58
C GLY A 914 31.57 1.42 3.11
N GLN A 915 31.22 0.28 2.51
CA GLN A 915 32.21 -0.57 1.83
C GLN A 915 31.95 -0.67 0.32
N GLU A 916 33.04 -0.70 -0.47
CA GLU A 916 33.01 -1.10 -1.88
C GLU A 916 32.76 -2.60 -1.98
N MET A 917 31.90 -2.99 -2.93
CA MET A 917 31.59 -4.40 -3.20
C MET A 917 32.28 -4.84 -4.49
N GLU A 918 33.08 -5.90 -4.40
CA GLU A 918 33.46 -6.72 -5.54
C GLU A 918 32.62 -8.00 -5.56
N GLY A 919 32.00 -8.29 -6.70
CA GLY A 919 31.21 -9.48 -6.96
C GLY A 919 30.74 -9.49 -8.41
N GLU A 920 30.48 -10.66 -8.97
CA GLU A 920 29.87 -10.77 -10.30
C GLU A 920 28.40 -10.35 -10.22
N TRP A 921 28.03 -9.39 -11.08
CA TRP A 921 26.69 -8.80 -11.21
C TRP A 921 25.97 -9.33 -12.44
#